data_AF-A0A5J4VBQ0-F1
#
_entry.id   AF-A0A5J4VBQ0-F1
#
_cell.length_a   1.000
_cell.length_b   1.000
_cell.length_c   1.000
_cell.angle_alpha   90.00
_cell.angle_beta   90.00
_cell.angle_gamma   90.00
#
_symmetry.space_group_name_H-M   'P 1'
#
loop_
_entity.id
_entity.type
_entity.pdbx_description
1 polymer ?
#
loop_
_entity_poly.entity_id
_entity_poly.type
_entity_poly.pdbx_seq_one_letter_code
_entity_poly.pdbx_strand_id
1 'polypeptide(L)'
;QQMYVMNGGNDSASHDGKTEQIEQAFASVTKAISASFSGANKPLVVNVGTGTFNDHQLNVGARGIQIVGKGAVNTTMINSRGTEPKTWLASVVSGELGIESMSLHQSFSSGVSYGGLLVIRGDGQITLNALTISQLETQQHQASNEILATGGNIQVINSSFDAVTYDNRLGSTVYAAGIRMQNSAGNLVIDSSVFASQHTSVINAQVDQNPIVPDPYHGGVIVLISSINAKITNTIFQQNDGWRTGGIFCQEIESGILALSNCSFLKNVAVKARYTNVDYKVDVGSDVILDHLYKRNNIIENILISTSTSSFPKVGSVYIQFDYGVFDYLFGSAQSENKYIDKTNGLDQEDHGSLEQPYASISFAIMFSSSAQERSQTLQITPETYAELSYFIGGRSMTFIGTVEGEGEKQKRTIITNSEKISPVIFLLYNGTLVIEQLIVEVNTDPIAYNSGGMTVVELNGQECDFTANNVVFRVKDKTVAMKNLIIQAVRGCTVTLTTSSFENIKEENQPLVYNPIQYNSICDYQNITFLSYYNNEAHNSALYIEHHGSGIASLNNCNFKYNVAKSPDLGKNLFGSALTIQLNYQGLLNSTAVELIGCIFDSNVGECCGAISIIGVSDVLSNIVLQSCTFMNNVAYSCFKFPKVHYANDIYFDMPNIDIILAGTTELTIFRESVSYSCHPQINYRVISPAIPVNVDSLFGVQLTVVNLAVVYVSTSGSDITGSGEIEYPFQSLSHSYARVDKQSLAQILVQNGLFNVSYITLNSAQVLIQGQGYHLSALTNEIMPNEGMFWLQSGVIMHFEDFTLIQSQCINKEAPMFEVGDGAKIRIQRCNFRSNHIDKMPDVTKDFYNSPIIRIIRGQGGIYDVLFYKIYTSGNSPIQILQGIDDMNWDITDLTARLDASKAQQAATTYLYKTPNKFEMKNCTFKQIFPYKGNNPSAGPPAIPDSVTLADNERNEFTPTIRLAMTPRSTFNMSGCTFIQTTGIEITLNESFWQNDFKDRGQIILQNNIFSKIGQNLNLEEPGWDSSITYTPDQYRSFYGCLYIIQADDSTWPLTEKTAIQGKITASKYVPATLSLCQIIIKNNKFTQNVARVTTQGVNLLLFGNSTLYTALDPGNASTNGLQLIKNLYGDQNIDAETTSPSSVIVMGQTSPLSGSSLTYSCSSLPVASGEFDQYDSSVTTQTLPSAQFDNNTYSDVVTTNLLLMAPTNDIEWNITLQYEGTYIETQIHIPF
;
A
#
# COMPACT_ATOMS: atom_id res chain seq x y z
N GLN A 1 74.01 16.41 -29.59
CA GLN A 1 74.71 15.86 -30.78
C GLN A 1 73.77 16.02 -31.95
N GLN A 2 74.25 16.48 -33.11
CA GLN A 2 73.43 16.71 -34.29
C GLN A 2 73.88 15.78 -35.41
N MET A 3 72.91 15.20 -36.13
CA MET A 3 73.12 14.35 -37.30
C MET A 3 72.26 14.89 -38.45
N TYR A 4 72.68 14.67 -39.69
CA TYR A 4 71.99 15.15 -40.89
C TYR A 4 71.65 13.98 -41.82
N VAL A 5 70.41 13.99 -42.32
CA VAL A 5 69.86 13.04 -43.29
C VAL A 5 69.39 13.83 -44.51
N MET A 6 69.93 13.54 -45.70
CA MET A 6 69.66 14.31 -46.92
C MET A 6 69.21 13.40 -48.06
N ASN A 7 68.26 13.87 -48.88
CA ASN A 7 67.79 13.12 -50.04
C ASN A 7 68.95 12.98 -51.06
N GLY A 8 69.36 11.75 -51.35
CA GLY A 8 70.58 11.45 -52.13
C GLY A 8 71.84 11.19 -51.29
N GLY A 9 71.76 11.21 -49.95
CA GLY A 9 72.84 10.77 -49.05
C GLY A 9 73.11 9.26 -49.11
N ASN A 10 74.01 8.74 -48.28
CA ASN A 10 74.42 7.33 -48.30
C ASN A 10 74.64 6.74 -46.89
N ASP A 11 74.16 5.52 -46.65
CA ASP A 11 74.28 4.83 -45.34
C ASP A 11 75.54 3.96 -45.19
N SER A 12 76.45 4.02 -46.16
CA SER A 12 77.75 3.35 -46.13
C SER A 12 78.68 3.92 -45.04
N ALA A 13 79.71 3.16 -44.67
CA ALA A 13 80.63 3.51 -43.58
C ALA A 13 81.48 4.79 -43.82
N SER A 14 81.44 5.38 -45.02
CA SER A 14 82.21 6.58 -45.37
C SER A 14 81.51 7.90 -45.00
N HIS A 15 80.23 7.86 -44.61
CA HIS A 15 79.45 9.04 -44.22
C HIS A 15 79.31 9.06 -42.70
N ASP A 16 79.57 10.20 -42.06
CA ASP A 16 79.51 10.33 -40.60
C ASP A 16 78.29 11.12 -40.11
N GLY A 17 77.52 11.70 -41.02
CA GLY A 17 76.28 12.43 -40.76
C GLY A 17 76.45 13.72 -39.98
N LYS A 18 77.68 14.22 -39.78
CA LYS A 18 77.91 15.40 -38.94
C LYS A 18 77.71 16.74 -39.65
N THR A 19 77.52 16.73 -40.96
CA THR A 19 77.31 17.95 -41.77
C THR A 19 76.12 17.80 -42.72
N GLU A 20 75.49 18.91 -43.08
CA GLU A 20 74.31 18.96 -43.98
C GLU A 20 74.66 18.69 -45.46
N GLN A 21 75.94 18.52 -45.81
CA GLN A 21 76.35 18.23 -47.19
C GLN A 21 75.98 16.79 -47.59
N ILE A 22 75.37 16.62 -48.76
CA ILE A 22 74.89 15.32 -49.28
C ILE A 22 75.99 14.25 -49.25
N GLU A 23 77.23 14.62 -49.57
CA GLU A 23 78.43 13.75 -49.61
C GLU A 23 78.88 13.24 -48.23
N GLN A 24 78.27 13.73 -47.14
CA GLN A 24 78.61 13.39 -45.75
C GLN A 24 77.37 13.03 -44.92
N ALA A 25 76.15 13.32 -45.42
CA ALA A 25 74.89 13.06 -44.74
C ALA A 25 74.39 11.61 -44.95
N PHE A 26 73.62 11.10 -43.99
CA PHE A 26 73.00 9.77 -44.12
C PHE A 26 71.81 9.78 -45.09
N ALA A 27 71.48 8.61 -45.64
CA ALA A 27 70.30 8.41 -46.47
C ALA A 27 69.04 8.09 -45.63
N SER A 28 69.22 7.46 -44.46
CA SER A 28 68.13 7.10 -43.54
C SER A 28 68.34 7.64 -42.12
N VAL A 29 67.23 7.91 -41.44
CA VAL A 29 67.19 8.20 -40.00
C VAL A 29 67.59 6.97 -39.20
N THR A 30 67.22 5.75 -39.63
CA THR A 30 67.67 4.50 -38.99
C THR A 30 69.19 4.46 -38.85
N LYS A 31 69.92 4.81 -39.92
CA LYS A 31 71.38 4.86 -39.86
C LYS A 31 71.87 5.94 -38.92
N ALA A 32 71.29 7.14 -38.98
CA ALA A 32 71.65 8.29 -38.15
C ALA A 32 71.53 7.98 -36.64
N ILE A 33 70.62 7.10 -36.24
CA ILE A 33 70.41 6.71 -34.83
C ILE A 33 71.15 5.42 -34.42
N SER A 34 71.54 4.56 -35.37
CA SER A 34 72.10 3.21 -35.10
C SER A 34 73.44 3.17 -34.35
N ALA A 35 74.15 4.29 -34.21
CA ALA A 35 75.44 4.37 -33.53
C ALA A 35 75.34 4.94 -32.10
N SER A 36 74.12 5.23 -31.62
CA SER A 36 73.88 6.17 -30.53
C SER A 36 73.01 5.60 -29.39
N PHE A 37 73.21 4.34 -29.01
CA PHE A 37 72.41 3.66 -27.97
C PHE A 37 72.68 4.10 -26.53
N SER A 38 73.80 4.81 -26.25
CA SER A 38 74.15 5.37 -24.94
C SER A 38 74.75 6.77 -25.09
N GLY A 39 74.36 7.73 -24.25
CA GLY A 39 74.84 9.12 -24.33
C GLY A 39 74.25 10.05 -23.27
N ALA A 40 74.92 11.18 -23.02
CA ALA A 40 74.57 12.19 -22.00
C ALA A 40 73.12 12.73 -22.10
N ASN A 41 72.63 13.36 -21.01
CA ASN A 41 71.27 13.90 -20.79
C ASN A 41 70.64 14.81 -21.88
N LYS A 42 71.26 15.00 -23.07
CA LYS A 42 70.70 15.80 -24.17
C LYS A 42 70.28 14.90 -25.35
N PRO A 43 69.11 15.13 -25.95
CA PRO A 43 68.64 14.32 -27.06
C PRO A 43 69.58 14.38 -28.28
N LEU A 44 69.62 13.30 -29.05
CA LEU A 44 70.23 13.26 -30.37
C LEU A 44 69.29 13.96 -31.35
N VAL A 45 69.74 15.04 -31.98
CA VAL A 45 68.94 15.78 -32.96
C VAL A 45 69.31 15.28 -34.36
N VAL A 46 68.34 14.82 -35.14
CA VAL A 46 68.48 14.38 -36.52
C VAL A 46 67.74 15.36 -37.42
N ASN A 47 68.48 16.17 -38.17
CA ASN A 47 67.92 17.11 -39.13
C ASN A 47 67.71 16.40 -40.47
N VAL A 48 66.48 16.34 -40.93
CA VAL A 48 66.08 15.72 -42.19
C VAL A 48 65.87 16.82 -43.24
N GLY A 49 66.56 16.70 -44.37
CA GLY A 49 66.47 17.64 -45.49
C GLY A 49 65.11 17.60 -46.22
N THR A 50 65.01 18.35 -47.30
CA THR A 50 63.83 18.33 -48.18
C THR A 50 63.81 17.07 -49.04
N GLY A 51 62.64 16.44 -49.19
CA GLY A 51 62.45 15.24 -50.01
C GLY A 51 61.66 14.13 -49.31
N THR A 52 61.58 12.99 -49.97
CA THR A 52 60.90 11.78 -49.47
C THR A 52 61.92 10.77 -49.00
N PHE A 53 61.78 10.30 -47.76
CA PHE A 53 62.70 9.40 -47.09
C PHE A 53 61.99 8.10 -46.73
N ASN A 54 62.51 6.98 -47.21
CA ASN A 54 62.01 5.65 -46.87
C ASN A 54 62.74 5.14 -45.63
N ASP A 55 62.01 4.94 -44.54
CA ASP A 55 62.57 4.48 -43.27
C ASP A 55 61.66 3.42 -42.61
N HIS A 56 62.19 2.66 -41.65
CA HIS A 56 61.43 1.67 -40.87
C HIS A 56 62.22 1.20 -39.65
N GLN A 57 61.53 0.69 -38.64
CA GLN A 57 62.10 0.06 -37.43
C GLN A 57 63.02 0.98 -36.60
N LEU A 58 62.72 2.28 -36.53
CA LEU A 58 63.42 3.21 -35.64
C LEU A 58 63.18 2.79 -34.18
N ASN A 59 64.22 2.43 -33.44
CA ASN A 59 64.08 1.97 -32.05
C ASN A 59 64.71 2.98 -31.09
N VAL A 60 63.87 3.54 -30.20
CA VAL A 60 64.28 4.49 -29.18
C VAL A 60 64.34 3.75 -27.83
N GLY A 61 65.57 3.47 -27.38
CA GLY A 61 65.87 2.89 -26.08
C GLY A 61 65.77 3.93 -24.96
N ALA A 62 66.83 4.11 -24.16
CA ALA A 62 66.85 5.05 -23.03
C ALA A 62 67.26 6.50 -23.40
N ARG A 63 67.81 6.73 -24.59
CA ARG A 63 68.27 8.05 -25.03
C ARG A 63 67.17 8.78 -25.79
N GLY A 64 67.00 10.08 -25.54
CA GLY A 64 66.11 10.93 -26.33
C GLY A 64 66.60 11.15 -27.78
N ILE A 65 65.69 11.12 -28.75
CA ILE A 65 65.90 11.37 -30.17
C ILE A 65 64.90 12.43 -30.63
N GLN A 66 65.38 13.48 -31.28
CA GLN A 66 64.57 14.53 -31.90
C GLN A 66 64.79 14.49 -33.41
N ILE A 67 63.76 14.26 -34.21
CA ILE A 67 63.80 14.28 -35.67
C ILE A 67 63.15 15.59 -36.15
N VAL A 68 63.86 16.39 -36.93
CA VAL A 68 63.41 17.72 -37.37
C VAL A 68 63.45 17.81 -38.89
N GLY A 69 62.30 17.98 -39.53
CA GLY A 69 62.18 18.20 -40.97
C GLY A 69 62.24 19.68 -41.38
N LYS A 70 62.02 19.96 -42.67
CA LYS A 70 61.99 21.32 -43.23
C LYS A 70 60.56 21.82 -43.53
N GLY A 71 59.56 21.22 -42.89
CA GLY A 71 58.13 21.53 -43.02
C GLY A 71 57.34 20.35 -43.59
N ALA A 72 56.07 20.23 -43.21
CA ALA A 72 55.17 19.13 -43.61
C ALA A 72 55.07 18.94 -45.13
N VAL A 73 55.14 20.02 -45.91
CA VAL A 73 55.08 19.97 -47.39
C VAL A 73 56.44 19.58 -48.01
N ASN A 74 57.55 19.86 -47.32
CA ASN A 74 58.89 19.79 -47.89
C ASN A 74 59.64 18.50 -47.52
N THR A 75 59.28 17.88 -46.39
CA THR A 75 59.92 16.67 -45.88
C THR A 75 58.85 15.62 -45.61
N THR A 76 58.97 14.47 -46.25
CA THR A 76 58.07 13.32 -46.06
C THR A 76 58.87 12.10 -45.66
N MET A 77 58.44 11.40 -44.60
CA MET A 77 58.98 10.11 -44.20
C MET A 77 57.93 9.03 -44.46
N ILE A 78 58.30 8.02 -45.24
CA ILE A 78 57.42 6.89 -45.56
C ILE A 78 57.91 5.69 -44.76
N ASN A 79 57.00 5.05 -44.00
CA ASN A 79 57.25 3.73 -43.43
C ASN A 79 57.30 2.71 -44.58
N SER A 80 58.49 2.47 -45.13
CA SER A 80 58.66 1.67 -46.34
C SER A 80 58.68 0.17 -46.05
N ARG A 81 57.99 -0.60 -46.90
CA ARG A 81 57.89 -2.06 -46.83
C ARG A 81 59.26 -2.72 -47.03
N GLY A 82 59.93 -3.12 -45.95
CA GLY A 82 61.01 -4.10 -46.04
C GLY A 82 60.50 -5.47 -46.50
N THR A 83 61.40 -6.43 -46.74
CA THR A 83 61.04 -7.86 -46.94
C THR A 83 60.47 -8.50 -45.67
N GLU A 84 60.54 -7.79 -44.55
CA GLU A 84 60.07 -8.26 -43.25
C GLU A 84 58.56 -8.09 -43.13
N PRO A 85 57.85 -9.11 -42.64
CA PRO A 85 56.40 -9.03 -42.49
C PRO A 85 55.98 -7.93 -41.50
N LYS A 86 56.81 -7.53 -40.51
CA LYS A 86 56.40 -6.66 -39.40
C LYS A 86 57.20 -5.34 -39.34
N THR A 87 56.59 -4.18 -39.63
CA THR A 87 57.29 -2.87 -39.60
C THR A 87 56.48 -1.73 -38.96
N TRP A 88 57.01 -1.14 -37.86
CA TRP A 88 56.65 0.20 -37.38
C TRP A 88 57.59 1.23 -37.99
N LEU A 89 57.21 2.50 -38.02
CA LEU A 89 58.17 3.58 -38.31
C LEU A 89 59.09 3.78 -37.10
N ALA A 90 58.51 3.96 -35.90
CA ALA A 90 59.27 4.07 -34.67
C ALA A 90 58.65 3.32 -33.48
N SER A 91 59.51 2.75 -32.62
CA SER A 91 59.14 2.10 -31.36
C SER A 91 59.95 2.68 -30.19
N VAL A 92 59.27 3.14 -29.14
CA VAL A 92 59.86 3.75 -27.94
C VAL A 92 59.68 2.82 -26.73
N VAL A 93 60.74 2.65 -25.91
CA VAL A 93 60.67 1.85 -24.68
C VAL A 93 60.85 2.70 -23.42
N SER A 94 61.85 3.59 -23.33
CA SER A 94 62.06 4.41 -22.10
C SER A 94 62.56 5.84 -22.32
N GLY A 95 63.06 6.18 -23.50
CA GLY A 95 63.52 7.51 -23.87
C GLY A 95 62.44 8.38 -24.49
N GLU A 96 62.84 9.53 -24.99
CA GLU A 96 61.97 10.49 -25.67
C GLU A 96 62.14 10.39 -27.20
N LEU A 97 61.04 10.37 -27.94
CA LEU A 97 61.03 10.54 -29.39
C LEU A 97 60.26 11.81 -29.74
N GLY A 98 60.96 12.84 -30.16
CA GLY A 98 60.37 14.03 -30.75
C GLY A 98 60.42 13.96 -32.28
N ILE A 99 59.31 14.27 -32.96
CA ILE A 99 59.26 14.43 -34.41
C ILE A 99 58.61 15.77 -34.74
N GLU A 100 59.27 16.56 -35.57
CA GLU A 100 58.85 17.93 -35.86
C GLU A 100 58.91 18.29 -37.35
N SER A 101 57.92 19.06 -37.80
CA SER A 101 57.92 19.75 -39.10
C SER A 101 58.10 18.83 -40.32
N MET A 102 57.28 17.78 -40.44
CA MET A 102 57.30 16.86 -41.59
C MET A 102 55.99 16.08 -41.77
N SER A 103 55.83 15.43 -42.93
CA SER A 103 54.75 14.48 -43.17
C SER A 103 55.20 13.04 -42.90
N LEU A 104 54.38 12.25 -42.22
CA LEU A 104 54.59 10.81 -41.99
C LEU A 104 53.55 10.02 -42.79
N HIS A 105 54.02 9.16 -43.69
CA HIS A 105 53.16 8.36 -44.54
C HIS A 105 53.27 6.88 -44.16
N GLN A 106 52.13 6.23 -43.95
CA GLN A 106 52.07 4.79 -43.75
C GLN A 106 51.88 4.07 -45.09
N SER A 107 52.72 3.07 -45.38
CA SER A 107 52.50 2.13 -46.48
C SER A 107 51.70 0.91 -46.00
N PHE A 108 50.91 0.32 -46.89
CA PHE A 108 49.96 -0.76 -46.59
C PHE A 108 50.61 -2.03 -46.01
N SER A 109 49.95 -2.61 -45.00
CA SER A 109 50.32 -3.90 -44.40
C SER A 109 49.17 -4.91 -44.49
N SER A 110 49.11 -5.72 -45.56
CA SER A 110 48.27 -6.92 -45.52
C SER A 110 48.88 -7.97 -44.59
N GLY A 111 48.11 -8.38 -43.58
CA GLY A 111 48.37 -9.60 -42.82
C GLY A 111 49.37 -9.50 -41.66
N VAL A 112 49.80 -8.31 -41.23
CA VAL A 112 50.81 -8.21 -40.18
C VAL A 112 50.68 -6.93 -39.34
N SER A 113 50.64 -7.03 -38.01
CA SER A 113 50.67 -5.85 -37.13
C SER A 113 51.74 -5.97 -36.03
N TYR A 114 52.65 -4.99 -36.00
CA TYR A 114 52.95 -4.37 -34.73
C TYR A 114 51.98 -3.20 -34.66
N GLY A 115 51.15 -3.15 -33.64
CA GLY A 115 49.85 -2.48 -33.70
C GLY A 115 49.83 -0.97 -33.96
N GLY A 116 50.89 -0.28 -34.41
CA GLY A 116 50.77 1.03 -35.06
C GLY A 116 52.01 1.54 -35.83
N LEU A 117 51.86 2.68 -36.54
CA LEU A 117 52.96 3.40 -37.23
C LEU A 117 54.01 3.89 -36.23
N LEU A 118 53.56 4.50 -35.14
CA LEU A 118 54.35 4.86 -33.97
C LEU A 118 53.92 3.99 -32.79
N VAL A 119 54.86 3.36 -32.11
CA VAL A 119 54.57 2.45 -30.98
C VAL A 119 55.35 2.88 -29.74
N ILE A 120 54.71 2.89 -28.58
CA ILE A 120 55.39 3.05 -27.29
C ILE A 120 55.01 1.92 -26.34
N ARG A 121 56.02 1.25 -25.76
CA ARG A 121 55.84 0.00 -25.00
C ARG A 121 56.24 0.07 -23.53
N GLY A 122 56.99 1.09 -23.11
CA GLY A 122 57.38 1.33 -21.72
C GLY A 122 57.30 2.82 -21.39
N ASP A 123 57.93 3.25 -20.30
CA ASP A 123 57.71 4.55 -19.64
C ASP A 123 58.28 5.79 -20.38
N GLY A 124 58.58 5.66 -21.68
CA GLY A 124 59.12 6.73 -22.50
C GLY A 124 58.11 7.83 -22.87
N GLN A 125 58.47 8.69 -23.82
CA GLN A 125 57.59 9.74 -24.32
C GLN A 125 57.69 9.88 -25.84
N ILE A 126 56.56 10.10 -26.51
CA ILE A 126 56.49 10.54 -27.91
C ILE A 126 55.95 11.97 -27.95
N THR A 127 56.64 12.88 -28.64
CA THR A 127 56.24 14.27 -28.87
C THR A 127 56.18 14.56 -30.36
N LEU A 128 55.00 14.88 -30.87
CA LEU A 128 54.75 15.20 -32.28
C LEU A 128 54.39 16.68 -32.41
N ASN A 129 55.10 17.42 -33.25
CA ASN A 129 54.84 18.85 -33.45
C ASN A 129 54.83 19.22 -34.94
N ALA A 130 53.79 19.93 -35.39
CA ALA A 130 53.69 20.41 -36.78
C ALA A 130 53.83 19.27 -37.82
N LEU A 131 53.11 18.16 -37.60
CA LEU A 131 53.14 16.99 -38.47
C LEU A 131 51.87 16.82 -39.30
N THR A 132 51.99 16.17 -40.45
CA THR A 132 50.85 15.64 -41.21
C THR A 132 51.01 14.13 -41.32
N ILE A 133 50.05 13.37 -40.78
CA ILE A 133 50.02 11.90 -40.83
C ILE A 133 48.96 11.49 -41.84
N SER A 134 49.36 10.70 -42.84
CA SER A 134 48.47 10.30 -43.93
C SER A 134 48.79 8.91 -44.47
N GLN A 135 47.85 8.33 -45.22
CA GLN A 135 48.09 7.11 -45.97
C GLN A 135 48.67 7.39 -47.35
N LEU A 136 49.57 6.53 -47.80
CA LEU A 136 50.09 6.59 -49.16
C LEU A 136 49.03 6.26 -50.22
N GLU A 137 48.09 5.36 -49.90
CA GLU A 137 47.03 4.89 -50.80
C GLU A 137 45.66 5.05 -50.14
N THR A 138 44.95 6.14 -50.44
CA THR A 138 43.69 6.54 -49.78
C THR A 138 42.52 5.56 -49.91
N GLN A 139 42.58 4.61 -50.86
CA GLN A 139 41.55 3.57 -51.04
C GLN A 139 41.88 2.25 -50.34
N GLN A 140 43.04 2.11 -49.71
CA GLN A 140 43.44 0.86 -49.05
C GLN A 140 43.09 0.87 -47.57
N HIS A 141 42.51 -0.22 -47.07
CA HIS A 141 42.14 -0.34 -45.67
C HIS A 141 43.38 -0.65 -44.78
N GLN A 142 43.47 0.01 -43.63
CA GLN A 142 44.58 -0.12 -42.69
C GLN A 142 44.22 -0.98 -41.48
N ALA A 143 45.03 -2.00 -41.22
CA ALA A 143 44.79 -2.97 -40.14
C ALA A 143 45.49 -2.62 -38.80
N SER A 144 46.17 -1.47 -38.70
CA SER A 144 46.95 -1.06 -37.51
C SER A 144 46.67 0.38 -37.11
N ASN A 145 46.99 0.77 -35.87
CA ASN A 145 46.80 2.15 -35.41
C ASN A 145 47.83 3.10 -36.05
N GLU A 146 47.61 4.42 -36.04
CA GLU A 146 48.69 5.36 -36.38
C GLU A 146 49.63 5.52 -35.18
N ILE A 147 49.07 5.62 -33.97
CA ILE A 147 49.82 5.62 -32.71
C ILE A 147 49.26 4.55 -31.79
N LEU A 148 50.12 3.65 -31.31
CA LEU A 148 49.79 2.67 -30.28
C LEU A 148 50.65 2.89 -29.04
N ALA A 149 50.03 3.22 -27.90
CA ALA A 149 50.67 3.19 -26.60
C ALA A 149 50.21 2.01 -25.76
N THR A 150 51.18 1.22 -25.29
CA THR A 150 50.98 0.25 -24.21
C THR A 150 51.70 0.65 -22.92
N GLY A 151 52.37 1.81 -22.92
CA GLY A 151 53.15 2.40 -21.83
C GLY A 151 53.53 3.86 -22.17
N GLY A 152 53.97 4.65 -21.19
CA GLY A 152 54.57 5.98 -21.43
C GLY A 152 53.62 7.08 -21.94
N ASN A 153 54.15 8.27 -22.24
CA ASN A 153 53.37 9.47 -22.54
C ASN A 153 53.31 9.79 -24.05
N ILE A 154 52.19 10.34 -24.52
CA ILE A 154 52.03 10.85 -25.88
C ILE A 154 51.66 12.34 -25.83
N GLN A 155 52.37 13.15 -26.62
CA GLN A 155 52.06 14.55 -26.85
C GLN A 155 51.96 14.83 -28.36
N VAL A 156 50.85 15.43 -28.80
CA VAL A 156 50.60 15.80 -30.20
C VAL A 156 50.21 17.26 -30.27
N ILE A 157 50.94 18.06 -31.05
CA ILE A 157 50.77 19.51 -31.12
C ILE A 157 50.77 19.95 -32.59
N ASN A 158 49.89 20.87 -32.97
CA ASN A 158 49.87 21.50 -34.30
C ASN A 158 49.85 20.48 -35.46
N SER A 159 49.24 19.30 -35.27
CA SER A 159 49.37 18.19 -36.23
C SER A 159 48.03 17.83 -36.89
N SER A 160 48.07 17.30 -38.11
CA SER A 160 46.90 16.82 -38.85
C SER A 160 46.98 15.32 -39.10
N PHE A 161 45.86 14.63 -38.87
CA PHE A 161 45.63 13.24 -39.25
C PHE A 161 44.61 13.23 -40.40
N ASP A 162 45.09 12.90 -41.59
CA ASP A 162 44.33 12.94 -42.84
C ASP A 162 43.58 11.63 -43.09
N ALA A 163 42.65 11.65 -44.06
CA ALA A 163 41.70 10.56 -44.32
C ALA A 163 42.31 9.15 -44.35
N VAL A 164 41.74 8.25 -43.53
CA VAL A 164 42.15 6.86 -43.36
C VAL A 164 40.90 5.97 -43.26
N THR A 165 40.89 4.84 -43.97
CA THR A 165 39.91 3.77 -43.74
C THR A 165 40.57 2.60 -43.02
N TYR A 166 40.05 2.17 -41.88
CA TYR A 166 40.61 1.05 -41.09
C TYR A 166 39.90 -0.28 -41.38
N ASP A 167 40.66 -1.38 -41.56
CA ASP A 167 40.13 -2.74 -41.79
C ASP A 167 39.59 -3.39 -40.50
N ASN A 168 38.67 -2.71 -39.82
CA ASN A 168 38.01 -3.23 -38.63
C ASN A 168 36.93 -4.24 -39.03
N ARG A 169 37.02 -5.46 -38.49
CA ARG A 169 36.12 -6.59 -38.82
C ARG A 169 35.41 -7.10 -37.57
N LEU A 170 34.14 -7.49 -37.74
CA LEU A 170 33.33 -8.05 -36.66
C LEU A 170 34.02 -9.27 -36.02
N GLY A 171 34.12 -9.30 -34.68
CA GLY A 171 34.80 -10.37 -33.94
C GLY A 171 36.32 -10.22 -33.83
N SER A 172 36.91 -9.11 -34.31
CA SER A 172 38.28 -8.75 -33.99
C SER A 172 38.42 -8.45 -32.48
N THR A 173 39.50 -8.91 -31.86
CA THR A 173 39.80 -8.59 -30.46
C THR A 173 40.32 -7.17 -30.27
N VAL A 174 40.73 -6.49 -31.34
CA VAL A 174 41.28 -5.12 -31.33
C VAL A 174 40.82 -4.39 -32.58
N TYR A 175 40.19 -3.21 -32.41
CA TYR A 175 39.90 -2.28 -33.49
C TYR A 175 41.01 -1.22 -33.60
N ALA A 176 41.45 -0.98 -34.83
CA ALA A 176 42.42 0.05 -35.16
C ALA A 176 41.78 1.45 -35.16
N ALA A 177 42.57 2.44 -34.75
CA ALA A 177 42.20 3.84 -34.58
C ALA A 177 43.41 4.74 -34.89
N GLY A 178 43.20 6.06 -34.92
CA GLY A 178 44.29 7.02 -35.07
C GLY A 178 45.24 6.96 -33.88
N ILE A 179 44.69 7.07 -32.67
CA ILE A 179 45.45 6.91 -31.43
C ILE A 179 44.78 5.86 -30.56
N ARG A 180 45.54 4.85 -30.14
CA ARG A 180 45.08 3.84 -29.18
C ARG A 180 46.02 3.76 -27.99
N MET A 181 45.47 3.91 -26.78
CA MET A 181 46.19 3.75 -25.51
C MET A 181 45.59 2.60 -24.71
N GLN A 182 46.43 1.72 -24.16
CA GLN A 182 46.02 0.54 -23.41
C GLN A 182 47.11 0.09 -22.42
N ASN A 183 46.80 -0.90 -21.57
CA ASN A 183 47.69 -1.43 -20.54
C ASN A 183 48.15 -0.35 -19.54
N SER A 184 49.44 -0.03 -19.45
CA SER A 184 50.01 0.91 -18.49
C SER A 184 50.40 2.24 -19.14
N ALA A 185 49.59 2.72 -20.09
CA ALA A 185 49.87 3.95 -20.81
C ALA A 185 49.74 5.16 -19.87
N GLY A 186 50.63 6.14 -20.05
CA GLY A 186 50.73 7.35 -19.23
C GLY A 186 49.74 8.43 -19.66
N ASN A 187 50.25 9.65 -19.83
CA ASN A 187 49.45 10.83 -20.17
C ASN A 187 49.29 11.00 -21.68
N LEU A 188 48.09 11.38 -22.12
CA LEU A 188 47.80 11.90 -23.46
C LEU A 188 47.63 13.41 -23.42
N VAL A 189 48.38 14.13 -24.26
CA VAL A 189 48.21 15.56 -24.47
C VAL A 189 48.06 15.83 -25.97
N ILE A 190 46.93 16.40 -26.39
CA ILE A 190 46.72 16.84 -27.77
C ILE A 190 46.39 18.33 -27.74
N ASP A 191 47.07 19.13 -28.55
CA ASP A 191 46.78 20.55 -28.70
C ASP A 191 46.80 20.99 -30.17
N SER A 192 45.88 21.89 -30.53
CA SER A 192 45.87 22.60 -31.81
C SER A 192 45.96 21.65 -33.03
N SER A 193 45.30 20.50 -32.97
CA SER A 193 45.43 19.42 -33.96
C SER A 193 44.11 19.13 -34.68
N VAL A 194 44.16 18.37 -35.79
CA VAL A 194 42.99 18.03 -36.60
C VAL A 194 42.94 16.54 -36.90
N PHE A 195 41.79 15.92 -36.71
CA PHE A 195 41.47 14.56 -37.14
C PHE A 195 40.32 14.61 -38.16
N ALA A 196 40.62 14.27 -39.41
CA ALA A 196 39.69 14.41 -40.52
C ALA A 196 39.46 13.07 -41.23
N SER A 197 38.19 12.71 -41.44
CA SER A 197 37.78 11.57 -42.26
C SER A 197 38.44 10.24 -41.85
N GLN A 198 38.50 9.99 -40.54
CA GLN A 198 38.98 8.74 -39.97
C GLN A 198 37.82 7.73 -39.90
N HIS A 199 37.82 6.73 -40.76
CA HIS A 199 36.76 5.70 -40.84
C HIS A 199 37.18 4.43 -40.08
N THR A 200 36.84 4.39 -38.78
CA THR A 200 37.09 3.28 -37.84
C THR A 200 35.91 2.29 -37.72
N SER A 201 34.82 2.50 -38.47
CA SER A 201 33.66 1.61 -38.48
C SER A 201 33.97 0.20 -39.05
N VAL A 202 33.13 -0.78 -38.72
CA VAL A 202 33.31 -2.18 -39.17
C VAL A 202 32.92 -2.36 -40.65
N ILE A 203 33.80 -2.97 -41.45
CA ILE A 203 33.66 -3.04 -42.92
C ILE A 203 32.74 -4.18 -43.42
N ASN A 204 32.56 -5.27 -42.65
CA ASN A 204 31.78 -6.46 -43.05
C ASN A 204 30.75 -6.88 -41.98
N ALA A 205 29.70 -6.07 -41.79
CA ALA A 205 28.53 -6.48 -41.01
C ALA A 205 27.61 -7.39 -41.86
N GLN A 206 28.04 -8.60 -42.20
CA GLN A 206 27.16 -9.58 -42.86
C GLN A 206 26.01 -9.99 -41.93
N VAL A 207 24.82 -10.09 -42.52
CA VAL A 207 23.49 -9.98 -41.87
C VAL A 207 22.97 -11.30 -41.26
N ASP A 208 23.63 -12.44 -41.48
CA ASP A 208 22.93 -13.74 -41.35
C ASP A 208 23.44 -14.71 -40.28
N GLN A 209 24.34 -14.31 -39.38
CA GLN A 209 24.75 -15.18 -38.27
C GLN A 209 24.77 -14.41 -36.98
N ASN A 210 23.89 -14.78 -36.03
CA ASN A 210 23.88 -14.30 -34.65
C ASN A 210 25.27 -14.44 -34.04
N PRO A 211 26.07 -13.37 -33.93
CA PRO A 211 27.24 -13.39 -33.07
C PRO A 211 26.69 -13.03 -31.70
N ILE A 212 26.52 -14.03 -30.83
CA ILE A 212 26.46 -13.80 -29.39
C ILE A 212 27.86 -13.38 -28.97
N VAL A 213 28.24 -12.15 -29.29
CA VAL A 213 29.40 -11.49 -28.71
C VAL A 213 28.87 -10.26 -27.98
N PRO A 214 29.07 -10.17 -26.65
CA PRO A 214 28.80 -8.95 -25.91
C PRO A 214 29.91 -7.94 -26.28
N ASP A 215 29.89 -7.43 -27.51
CA ASP A 215 30.97 -6.58 -28.03
C ASP A 215 30.87 -5.20 -27.37
N PRO A 216 31.85 -4.76 -26.56
CA PRO A 216 31.89 -3.43 -25.95
C PRO A 216 32.01 -2.32 -27.00
N TYR A 217 31.80 -1.07 -26.60
CA TYR A 217 32.08 0.10 -27.44
C TYR A 217 33.60 0.13 -27.69
N HIS A 218 34.04 0.04 -28.94
CA HIS A 218 35.47 -0.13 -29.26
C HIS A 218 35.93 0.69 -30.49
N GLY A 219 35.07 1.56 -31.03
CA GLY A 219 35.39 2.47 -32.14
C GLY A 219 35.77 3.88 -31.69
N GLY A 220 36.12 4.73 -32.64
CA GLY A 220 36.53 6.12 -32.41
C GLY A 220 37.93 6.40 -32.92
N VAL A 221 38.21 7.66 -33.26
CA VAL A 221 39.55 8.09 -33.72
C VAL A 221 40.59 8.01 -32.61
N ILE A 222 40.18 8.33 -31.38
CA ILE A 222 40.99 8.19 -30.18
C ILE A 222 40.33 7.13 -29.29
N VAL A 223 41.09 6.10 -28.93
CA VAL A 223 40.62 4.97 -28.12
C VAL A 223 41.50 4.87 -26.88
N LEU A 224 40.93 5.19 -25.72
CA LEU A 224 41.58 5.13 -24.42
C LEU A 224 41.05 3.92 -23.65
N ILE A 225 41.71 2.77 -23.78
CA ILE A 225 41.38 1.59 -22.97
C ILE A 225 41.89 1.77 -21.53
N SER A 226 43.11 2.30 -21.39
CA SER A 226 43.69 2.66 -20.10
C SER A 226 44.71 3.78 -20.28
N SER A 227 44.66 4.79 -19.41
CA SER A 227 45.58 5.94 -19.36
C SER A 227 45.61 6.57 -17.97
N ILE A 228 46.67 7.32 -17.63
CA ILE A 228 46.73 8.06 -16.36
C ILE A 228 45.89 9.34 -16.44
N ASN A 229 46.03 10.09 -17.53
CA ASN A 229 45.32 11.34 -17.79
C ASN A 229 45.21 11.59 -19.30
N ALA A 230 44.13 12.23 -19.74
CA ALA A 230 43.95 12.67 -21.12
C ALA A 230 43.48 14.13 -21.18
N LYS A 231 44.25 14.97 -21.88
CA LYS A 231 43.96 16.39 -22.11
C LYS A 231 44.02 16.71 -23.60
N ILE A 232 42.91 17.19 -24.15
CA ILE A 232 42.76 17.55 -25.55
C ILE A 232 42.26 18.99 -25.64
N THR A 233 43.03 19.86 -26.29
CA THR A 233 42.72 21.29 -26.40
C THR A 233 42.80 21.79 -27.84
N ASN A 234 41.98 22.78 -28.18
CA ASN A 234 42.01 23.47 -29.49
C ASN A 234 41.97 22.51 -30.71
N THR A 235 41.31 21.37 -30.59
CA THR A 235 41.41 20.27 -31.58
C THR A 235 40.11 20.11 -32.36
N ILE A 236 40.21 19.82 -33.66
CA ILE A 236 39.06 19.62 -34.56
C ILE A 236 38.92 18.14 -34.92
N PHE A 237 37.73 17.57 -34.73
CA PHE A 237 37.34 16.24 -35.18
C PHE A 237 36.26 16.40 -36.24
N GLN A 238 36.57 16.15 -37.52
CA GLN A 238 35.63 16.37 -38.61
C GLN A 238 35.39 15.13 -39.47
N GLN A 239 34.11 14.83 -39.73
CA GLN A 239 33.65 13.76 -40.63
C GLN A 239 34.25 12.39 -40.31
N ASN A 240 34.44 12.09 -39.02
CA ASN A 240 34.96 10.79 -38.59
C ASN A 240 33.82 9.80 -38.41
N ASP A 241 34.00 8.58 -38.89
CA ASP A 241 33.00 7.51 -38.78
C ASP A 241 33.57 6.37 -37.95
N GLY A 242 32.88 5.97 -36.88
CA GLY A 242 33.38 4.90 -36.03
C GLY A 242 32.32 3.91 -35.58
N TRP A 243 32.77 2.75 -35.12
CA TRP A 243 31.89 1.69 -34.64
C TRP A 243 31.32 2.07 -33.26
N ARG A 244 30.05 2.50 -33.25
CA ARG A 244 29.31 3.00 -32.07
C ARG A 244 29.86 4.28 -31.39
N THR A 245 31.06 4.74 -31.74
CA THR A 245 31.66 6.02 -31.31
C THR A 245 32.39 6.63 -32.50
N GLY A 246 32.14 7.89 -32.86
CA GLY A 246 32.82 8.55 -33.98
C GLY A 246 34.14 9.23 -33.59
N GLY A 247 34.16 9.98 -32.48
CA GLY A 247 35.34 10.78 -32.07
C GLY A 247 36.26 10.08 -31.07
N ILE A 248 35.87 10.03 -29.80
CA ILE A 248 36.71 9.60 -28.67
C ILE A 248 35.98 8.54 -27.87
N PHE A 249 36.59 7.36 -27.72
CA PHE A 249 36.14 6.34 -26.78
C PHE A 249 37.09 6.26 -25.60
N CYS A 250 36.53 6.26 -24.39
CA CYS A 250 37.29 6.24 -23.16
C CYS A 250 36.74 5.25 -22.14
N GLN A 251 37.51 4.21 -21.83
CA GLN A 251 37.15 3.16 -20.88
C GLN A 251 37.78 3.36 -19.51
N GLU A 252 39.09 3.63 -19.42
CA GLU A 252 39.75 3.81 -18.13
C GLU A 252 40.71 5.01 -18.14
N ILE A 253 40.50 5.92 -17.18
CA ILE A 253 41.45 6.98 -16.84
C ILE A 253 41.67 6.94 -15.33
N GLU A 254 42.90 6.65 -14.89
CA GLU A 254 43.23 6.49 -13.47
C GLU A 254 42.93 7.75 -12.65
N SER A 255 43.21 8.94 -13.21
CA SER A 255 42.82 10.22 -12.59
C SER A 255 41.31 10.47 -12.57
N GLY A 256 40.54 9.71 -13.34
CA GLY A 256 39.09 9.87 -13.50
C GLY A 256 38.70 11.15 -14.25
N ILE A 257 39.60 11.76 -15.03
CA ILE A 257 39.38 13.05 -15.71
C ILE A 257 39.77 12.97 -17.20
N LEU A 258 38.80 13.22 -18.08
CA LEU A 258 39.03 13.55 -19.50
C LEU A 258 38.85 15.06 -19.68
N ALA A 259 39.92 15.80 -19.97
CA ALA A 259 39.86 17.24 -20.16
C ALA A 259 39.75 17.61 -21.65
N LEU A 260 38.63 18.20 -22.05
CA LEU A 260 38.38 18.70 -23.40
C LEU A 260 38.18 20.21 -23.34
N SER A 261 39.01 20.99 -24.04
CA SER A 261 38.88 22.45 -24.04
C SER A 261 38.96 23.05 -25.44
N ASN A 262 37.97 23.84 -25.83
CA ASN A 262 37.94 24.49 -27.15
C ASN A 262 38.06 23.50 -28.32
N CYS A 263 37.41 22.33 -28.21
CA CYS A 263 37.39 21.32 -29.27
C CYS A 263 36.15 21.48 -30.16
N SER A 264 36.28 21.17 -31.46
CA SER A 264 35.16 21.23 -32.42
C SER A 264 34.90 19.87 -33.05
N PHE A 265 33.70 19.33 -32.87
CA PHE A 265 33.25 18.07 -33.44
C PHE A 265 32.28 18.32 -34.59
N LEU A 266 32.67 18.01 -35.82
CA LEU A 266 31.97 18.43 -37.03
C LEU A 266 31.49 17.21 -37.81
N LYS A 267 30.21 16.85 -37.66
CA LYS A 267 29.56 15.77 -38.43
C LYS A 267 30.25 14.41 -38.27
N ASN A 268 30.65 14.06 -37.05
CA ASN A 268 31.11 12.70 -36.77
C ASN A 268 29.89 11.76 -36.70
N VAL A 269 30.10 10.49 -37.05
CA VAL A 269 29.04 9.49 -37.13
C VAL A 269 29.41 8.25 -36.31
N ALA A 270 28.53 7.86 -35.40
CA ALA A 270 28.53 6.51 -34.82
C ALA A 270 27.72 5.58 -35.73
N VAL A 271 28.37 4.54 -36.26
CA VAL A 271 27.73 3.57 -37.17
C VAL A 271 27.34 2.31 -36.41
N LYS A 272 26.11 1.82 -36.61
CA LYS A 272 25.59 0.53 -36.11
C LYS A 272 25.31 -0.46 -37.24
N ALA A 273 25.42 -1.75 -36.95
CA ALA A 273 24.96 -2.80 -37.89
C ALA A 273 23.44 -2.95 -37.87
N ARG A 274 22.85 -3.23 -39.04
CA ARG A 274 21.44 -3.60 -39.20
C ARG A 274 21.25 -5.07 -38.79
N TYR A 275 20.97 -5.33 -37.52
CA TYR A 275 20.50 -6.66 -37.11
C TYR A 275 18.98 -6.74 -37.27
N THR A 276 18.42 -7.94 -37.31
CA THR A 276 16.96 -8.19 -37.35
C THR A 276 16.33 -8.32 -35.97
N ASN A 277 17.14 -8.26 -34.90
CA ASN A 277 16.74 -8.28 -33.48
C ASN A 277 17.44 -7.13 -32.71
N VAL A 278 17.15 -5.87 -33.04
CA VAL A 278 17.87 -4.68 -32.54
C VAL A 278 17.19 -3.97 -31.38
N ASP A 279 16.47 -4.68 -30.51
CA ASP A 279 15.80 -4.03 -29.38
C ASP A 279 16.78 -3.46 -28.32
N TYR A 280 18.11 -3.63 -28.46
CA TYR A 280 19.07 -3.29 -27.39
C TYR A 280 20.38 -2.59 -27.80
N LYS A 281 20.55 -2.04 -29.00
CA LYS A 281 21.80 -1.31 -29.34
C LYS A 281 21.53 0.01 -30.07
N VAL A 282 21.23 1.04 -29.28
CA VAL A 282 21.08 2.44 -29.71
C VAL A 282 22.46 3.10 -29.85
N ASP A 283 22.53 4.15 -30.66
CA ASP A 283 23.73 5.00 -30.75
C ASP A 283 23.88 5.75 -29.43
N VAL A 284 24.98 5.56 -28.70
CA VAL A 284 25.18 6.12 -27.34
C VAL A 284 25.93 7.44 -27.34
N GLY A 285 26.80 7.68 -28.32
CA GLY A 285 27.49 8.96 -28.48
C GLY A 285 28.24 9.05 -29.79
N SER A 286 27.91 10.03 -30.63
CA SER A 286 28.57 10.26 -31.92
C SER A 286 29.99 10.82 -31.76
N ASP A 287 30.21 11.67 -30.74
CA ASP A 287 31.49 12.35 -30.53
C ASP A 287 32.31 11.72 -29.42
N VAL A 288 31.72 11.49 -28.25
CA VAL A 288 32.44 10.98 -27.07
C VAL A 288 31.64 9.90 -26.35
N ILE A 289 32.29 8.78 -26.01
CA ILE A 289 31.75 7.76 -25.09
C ILE A 289 32.65 7.61 -23.88
N LEU A 290 32.03 7.69 -22.70
CA LEU A 290 32.64 7.61 -21.39
C LEU A 290 32.26 6.28 -20.72
N ASP A 291 33.06 5.24 -20.93
CA ASP A 291 32.97 3.88 -20.38
C ASP A 291 33.80 3.72 -19.09
N HIS A 292 33.79 4.73 -18.23
CA HIS A 292 34.44 4.70 -16.90
C HIS A 292 33.44 5.13 -15.82
N LEU A 293 33.65 4.69 -14.57
CA LEU A 293 32.92 5.17 -13.39
C LEU A 293 33.30 6.62 -13.07
N TYR A 294 32.86 7.56 -13.91
CA TYR A 294 33.05 8.98 -13.67
C TYR A 294 32.03 9.49 -12.65
N LYS A 295 32.50 10.31 -11.70
CA LYS A 295 31.61 11.24 -11.00
C LYS A 295 31.15 12.30 -11.99
N ARG A 296 29.88 12.70 -11.91
CA ARG A 296 29.31 13.72 -12.81
C ARG A 296 30.17 14.99 -12.87
N ASN A 297 30.64 15.49 -11.72
CA ASN A 297 31.46 16.71 -11.64
C ASN A 297 32.81 16.57 -12.36
N ASN A 298 33.40 15.37 -12.40
CA ASN A 298 34.64 15.15 -13.15
C ASN A 298 34.44 15.38 -14.65
N ILE A 299 33.24 15.19 -15.18
CA ILE A 299 32.92 15.42 -16.59
C ILE A 299 32.60 16.90 -16.82
N ILE A 300 31.71 17.47 -15.99
CA ILE A 300 31.22 18.85 -16.15
C ILE A 300 32.35 19.87 -16.00
N GLU A 301 33.24 19.70 -15.04
CA GLU A 301 34.32 20.65 -14.75
C GLU A 301 35.45 20.63 -15.79
N ASN A 302 35.53 19.58 -16.62
CA ASN A 302 36.68 19.32 -17.48
C ASN A 302 36.37 19.39 -18.99
N ILE A 303 35.09 19.48 -19.37
CA ILE A 303 34.69 19.74 -20.75
C ILE A 303 34.25 21.20 -20.88
N LEU A 304 35.12 22.01 -21.48
CA LEU A 304 34.99 23.47 -21.51
C LEU A 304 34.98 23.98 -22.96
N ILE A 305 34.03 24.87 -23.29
CA ILE A 305 34.01 25.66 -24.54
C ILE A 305 34.12 24.75 -25.80
N SER A 306 33.63 23.52 -25.74
CA SER A 306 33.65 22.60 -26.89
C SER A 306 32.33 22.66 -27.65
N THR A 307 32.34 22.40 -28.95
CA THR A 307 31.14 22.49 -29.80
C THR A 307 30.98 21.26 -30.68
N SER A 308 29.74 20.91 -31.01
CA SER A 308 29.44 19.79 -31.90
C SER A 308 28.27 20.06 -32.84
N THR A 309 28.46 19.72 -34.12
CA THR A 309 27.42 19.62 -35.16
C THR A 309 27.10 18.16 -35.54
N SER A 310 27.55 17.19 -34.76
CA SER A 310 27.24 15.76 -34.96
C SER A 310 25.80 15.47 -34.54
N SER A 311 25.25 14.34 -35.02
CA SER A 311 23.90 13.89 -34.65
C SER A 311 23.80 13.53 -33.17
N PHE A 312 22.62 13.73 -32.61
CA PHE A 312 22.28 13.29 -31.26
C PHE A 312 22.28 11.75 -31.13
N PRO A 313 22.72 11.17 -30.00
CA PRO A 313 23.42 11.81 -28.88
C PRO A 313 24.89 12.11 -29.22
N LYS A 314 25.44 13.20 -28.68
CA LYS A 314 26.83 13.63 -28.90
C LYS A 314 27.78 12.98 -27.90
N VAL A 315 27.41 13.00 -26.63
CA VAL A 315 28.15 12.45 -25.50
C VAL A 315 27.27 11.42 -24.78
N GLY A 316 27.84 10.24 -24.50
CA GLY A 316 27.16 9.22 -23.70
C GLY A 316 28.10 8.32 -22.91
N SER A 317 27.53 7.28 -22.32
CA SER A 317 28.21 6.33 -21.46
C SER A 317 27.64 4.93 -21.63
N VAL A 318 28.40 3.90 -21.29
CA VAL A 318 27.86 2.53 -21.19
C VAL A 318 27.07 2.33 -19.90
N TYR A 319 27.33 3.17 -18.89
CA TYR A 319 26.62 3.13 -17.63
C TYR A 319 25.27 3.80 -17.81
N ILE A 320 24.21 3.06 -17.49
CA ILE A 320 22.81 3.47 -17.74
C ILE A 320 22.48 4.87 -17.18
N GLN A 321 23.11 5.27 -16.07
CA GLN A 321 22.92 6.59 -15.48
C GLN A 321 23.35 7.77 -16.39
N PHE A 322 24.17 7.54 -17.42
CA PHE A 322 24.68 8.57 -18.34
C PHE A 322 24.59 8.15 -19.82
N ASP A 323 23.71 7.21 -20.15
CA ASP A 323 23.73 6.45 -21.41
C ASP A 323 23.24 7.18 -22.67
N TYR A 324 22.56 8.32 -22.55
CA TYR A 324 21.97 8.96 -23.73
C TYR A 324 21.81 10.49 -23.60
N GLY A 325 22.77 11.28 -24.10
CA GLY A 325 22.59 12.73 -24.25
C GLY A 325 22.58 13.55 -22.95
N VAL A 326 22.91 12.93 -21.81
CA VAL A 326 22.97 13.62 -20.50
C VAL A 326 23.95 14.80 -20.51
N PHE A 327 25.06 14.65 -21.24
CA PHE A 327 26.16 15.62 -21.28
C PHE A 327 26.20 16.46 -22.57
N ASP A 328 25.19 16.34 -23.45
CA ASP A 328 25.21 17.02 -24.76
C ASP A 328 25.19 18.55 -24.67
N TYR A 329 24.68 19.09 -23.55
CA TYR A 329 24.71 20.53 -23.28
C TYR A 329 26.15 21.07 -23.16
N LEU A 330 27.15 20.22 -22.89
CA LEU A 330 28.56 20.60 -22.85
C LEU A 330 29.11 20.93 -24.25
N PHE A 331 28.44 20.47 -25.32
CA PHE A 331 28.87 20.61 -26.72
C PHE A 331 27.94 21.50 -27.58
N GLY A 332 26.98 22.22 -26.98
CA GLY A 332 25.98 23.00 -27.74
C GLY A 332 25.61 24.34 -27.10
N SER A 333 24.92 25.19 -27.88
CA SER A 333 24.22 26.36 -27.35
C SER A 333 23.05 25.93 -26.45
N ALA A 334 22.73 26.74 -25.43
CA ALA A 334 21.70 26.45 -24.43
C ALA A 334 20.41 25.89 -25.06
N GLN A 335 20.06 24.65 -24.71
CA GLN A 335 18.74 24.10 -25.00
C GLN A 335 17.69 24.88 -24.21
N SER A 336 16.47 25.00 -24.75
CA SER A 336 15.33 25.52 -23.98
C SER A 336 15.21 24.73 -22.68
N GLU A 337 15.11 25.41 -21.56
CA GLU A 337 14.90 24.80 -20.23
C GLU A 337 13.47 24.25 -20.10
N ASN A 338 12.55 24.72 -20.94
CA ASN A 338 11.16 24.24 -20.97
C ASN A 338 10.90 23.44 -22.25
N LYS A 339 10.26 22.28 -22.09
CA LYS A 339 9.72 21.45 -23.18
C LYS A 339 8.23 21.24 -22.97
N TYR A 340 7.46 21.23 -24.05
CA TYR A 340 6.00 21.07 -24.00
C TYR A 340 5.58 19.72 -24.57
N ILE A 341 4.65 19.07 -23.88
CA ILE A 341 4.12 17.74 -24.23
C ILE A 341 2.60 17.83 -24.38
N ASP A 342 2.12 17.49 -25.58
CA ASP A 342 0.71 17.39 -25.93
C ASP A 342 0.46 16.05 -26.61
N LYS A 343 -0.24 15.15 -25.90
CA LYS A 343 -0.50 13.80 -26.40
C LYS A 343 -1.36 13.80 -27.67
N THR A 344 -2.22 14.81 -27.83
CA THR A 344 -3.23 14.87 -28.88
C THR A 344 -2.68 15.53 -30.15
N ASN A 345 -1.92 16.62 -29.99
CA ASN A 345 -1.44 17.45 -31.10
C ASN A 345 0.08 17.40 -31.32
N GLY A 346 0.83 16.79 -30.39
CA GLY A 346 2.28 16.68 -30.47
C GLY A 346 2.78 15.61 -31.41
N LEU A 347 4.09 15.63 -31.67
CA LEU A 347 4.79 14.63 -32.47
C LEU A 347 6.21 14.41 -31.92
N ASP A 348 6.62 13.14 -31.86
CA ASP A 348 7.93 12.75 -31.34
C ASP A 348 9.01 12.82 -32.43
N GLN A 349 9.50 14.04 -32.69
CA GLN A 349 10.58 14.34 -33.64
C GLN A 349 11.61 15.30 -33.03
N GLU A 350 12.87 15.25 -33.46
CA GLU A 350 13.99 16.01 -32.84
C GLU A 350 13.77 17.54 -32.83
N ASP A 351 13.05 18.09 -33.81
CA ASP A 351 12.75 19.52 -33.97
C ASP A 351 11.50 20.00 -33.20
N HIS A 352 10.80 19.10 -32.52
CA HIS A 352 9.66 19.42 -31.65
C HIS A 352 10.11 19.77 -30.20
N GLY A 353 9.13 20.02 -29.33
CA GLY A 353 9.31 20.35 -27.91
C GLY A 353 9.10 21.84 -27.57
N SER A 354 8.74 22.68 -28.54
CA SER A 354 8.30 24.06 -28.32
C SER A 354 6.80 24.11 -27.99
N LEU A 355 6.29 25.27 -27.57
CA LEU A 355 4.86 25.44 -27.28
C LEU A 355 4.02 25.26 -28.55
N GLU A 356 4.50 25.74 -29.70
CA GLU A 356 3.81 25.64 -30.99
C GLU A 356 3.94 24.26 -31.64
N GLN A 357 5.02 23.53 -31.32
CA GLN A 357 5.31 22.19 -31.83
C GLN A 357 5.68 21.25 -30.66
N PRO A 358 4.72 20.82 -29.84
CA PRO A 358 5.00 19.97 -28.68
C PRO A 358 5.39 18.54 -29.06
N TYR A 359 6.01 17.83 -28.12
CA TYR A 359 6.19 16.37 -28.20
C TYR A 359 4.89 15.64 -27.89
N ALA A 360 4.75 14.38 -28.34
CA ALA A 360 3.58 13.55 -28.04
C ALA A 360 3.76 12.72 -26.76
N SER A 361 4.98 12.28 -26.44
CA SER A 361 5.28 11.43 -25.29
C SER A 361 6.28 12.06 -24.31
N ILE A 362 6.15 11.68 -23.04
CA ILE A 362 7.03 12.14 -21.96
C ILE A 362 8.39 11.43 -22.09
N SER A 363 8.43 10.11 -22.35
CA SER A 363 9.69 9.37 -22.51
C SER A 363 10.56 9.93 -23.64
N PHE A 364 9.98 10.34 -24.75
CA PHE A 364 10.71 11.00 -25.84
C PHE A 364 11.24 12.38 -25.40
N ALA A 365 10.43 13.16 -24.68
CA ALA A 365 10.87 14.45 -24.13
C ALA A 365 12.06 14.28 -23.16
N ILE A 366 12.04 13.27 -22.28
CA ILE A 366 13.16 12.92 -21.38
C ILE A 366 14.41 12.59 -22.20
N MET A 367 14.24 11.77 -23.25
CA MET A 367 15.34 11.31 -24.09
C MET A 367 16.07 12.48 -24.75
N PHE A 368 15.35 13.51 -25.22
CA PHE A 368 15.92 14.71 -25.84
C PHE A 368 16.19 15.86 -24.86
N SER A 369 16.06 15.62 -23.55
CA SER A 369 16.38 16.59 -22.51
C SER A 369 17.82 16.40 -22.03
N SER A 370 18.68 17.36 -22.36
CA SER A 370 20.01 17.49 -21.74
C SER A 370 19.89 18.39 -20.50
N SER A 371 20.29 17.88 -19.34
CA SER A 371 20.19 18.63 -18.08
C SER A 371 21.48 18.53 -17.26
N ALA A 372 21.80 19.63 -16.59
CA ALA A 372 22.83 19.67 -15.54
C ALA A 372 22.13 19.72 -14.17
N GLN A 373 22.83 19.43 -13.08
CA GLN A 373 22.25 19.61 -11.73
C GLN A 373 21.84 21.07 -11.50
N GLU A 374 22.61 22.02 -12.03
CA GLU A 374 22.35 23.46 -11.99
C GLU A 374 21.38 23.97 -13.08
N ARG A 375 20.99 23.10 -14.02
CA ARG A 375 20.08 23.43 -15.14
C ARG A 375 19.08 22.30 -15.32
N SER A 376 18.07 22.30 -14.45
CA SER A 376 16.95 21.35 -14.53
C SER A 376 16.13 21.59 -15.80
N GLN A 377 15.67 20.52 -16.42
CA GLN A 377 14.75 20.59 -17.57
C GLN A 377 13.31 20.47 -17.09
N THR A 378 12.46 21.42 -17.46
CA THR A 378 11.04 21.45 -17.10
C THR A 378 10.19 20.94 -18.26
N LEU A 379 9.41 19.90 -18.00
CA LEU A 379 8.43 19.32 -18.91
C LEU A 379 7.04 19.84 -18.52
N GLN A 380 6.43 20.64 -19.40
CA GLN A 380 5.06 21.14 -19.27
C GLN A 380 4.11 20.15 -19.96
N ILE A 381 3.22 19.52 -19.20
CA ILE A 381 2.42 18.37 -19.65
C ILE A 381 0.94 18.75 -19.63
N THR A 382 0.26 18.56 -20.76
CA THR A 382 -1.18 18.83 -20.93
C THR A 382 -2.07 17.87 -20.12
N PRO A 383 -3.36 18.20 -19.85
CA PRO A 383 -4.22 17.46 -18.92
C PRO A 383 -4.84 16.18 -19.54
N GLU A 384 -3.98 15.28 -20.01
CA GLU A 384 -4.31 13.97 -20.59
C GLU A 384 -3.80 12.81 -19.72
N THR A 385 -4.22 11.58 -20.06
CA THR A 385 -3.68 10.35 -19.48
C THR A 385 -2.50 9.84 -20.29
N TYR A 386 -1.31 9.82 -19.68
CA TYR A 386 -0.07 9.32 -20.26
C TYR A 386 0.22 7.92 -19.72
N ALA A 387 0.18 6.93 -20.62
CA ALA A 387 0.37 5.51 -20.32
C ALA A 387 1.59 4.99 -21.08
N GLU A 388 2.76 5.10 -20.47
CA GLU A 388 4.05 4.72 -21.06
C GLU A 388 4.71 3.60 -20.24
N LEU A 389 5.75 2.96 -20.80
CA LEU A 389 6.40 1.80 -20.18
C LEU A 389 7.07 2.15 -18.85
N SER A 390 7.94 3.17 -18.87
CA SER A 390 8.63 3.72 -17.72
C SER A 390 9.29 5.06 -18.08
N TYR A 391 9.61 5.85 -17.07
CA TYR A 391 10.31 7.13 -17.16
C TYR A 391 11.65 6.99 -16.45
N PHE A 392 12.72 6.92 -17.23
CA PHE A 392 14.08 6.74 -16.71
C PHE A 392 14.80 8.07 -16.53
N ILE A 393 15.22 8.36 -15.30
CA ILE A 393 15.93 9.58 -14.92
C ILE A 393 17.33 9.21 -14.42
N GLY A 394 18.22 8.85 -15.35
CA GLY A 394 19.63 8.61 -15.05
C GLY A 394 20.44 9.91 -15.12
N GLY A 395 21.07 10.31 -14.02
CA GLY A 395 22.06 11.41 -13.99
C GLY A 395 21.54 12.79 -14.41
N ARG A 396 20.23 12.93 -14.58
CA ARG A 396 19.53 14.14 -15.05
C ARG A 396 18.90 14.89 -13.87
N SER A 397 18.62 16.17 -14.07
CA SER A 397 17.72 16.94 -13.20
C SER A 397 16.52 17.38 -14.02
N MET A 398 15.33 16.94 -13.65
CA MET A 398 14.10 17.23 -14.38
C MET A 398 12.93 17.58 -13.47
N THR A 399 12.04 18.42 -13.97
CA THR A 399 10.79 18.83 -13.33
C THR A 399 9.62 18.54 -14.26
N PHE A 400 8.63 17.77 -13.83
CA PHE A 400 7.41 17.51 -14.60
C PHE A 400 6.28 18.31 -13.99
N ILE A 401 5.69 19.21 -14.77
CA ILE A 401 4.58 20.05 -14.33
C ILE A 401 3.35 19.63 -15.11
N GLY A 402 2.40 19.01 -14.41
CA GLY A 402 1.08 18.70 -14.95
C GLY A 402 0.22 19.94 -15.08
N THR A 403 -0.78 19.88 -15.95
CA THR A 403 -1.77 20.94 -16.14
C THR A 403 -3.08 20.55 -15.46
N VAL A 404 -3.75 21.55 -14.87
CA VAL A 404 -5.11 21.44 -14.33
C VAL A 404 -6.01 22.39 -15.12
N GLU A 405 -7.05 21.87 -15.76
CA GLU A 405 -8.02 22.65 -16.54
C GLU A 405 -9.43 22.49 -15.99
N GLY A 406 -10.16 23.60 -15.85
CA GLY A 406 -11.54 23.63 -15.37
C GLY A 406 -11.66 23.60 -13.84
N GLU A 407 -12.91 23.66 -13.36
CA GLU A 407 -13.25 23.72 -11.94
C GLU A 407 -14.28 22.63 -11.58
N GLY A 408 -14.27 22.19 -10.33
CA GLY A 408 -15.21 21.20 -9.80
C GLY A 408 -15.11 19.83 -10.47
N GLU A 409 -16.25 19.17 -10.72
CA GLU A 409 -16.32 17.82 -11.30
C GLU A 409 -15.83 17.74 -12.76
N LYS A 410 -15.70 18.88 -13.46
CA LYS A 410 -15.18 18.95 -14.83
C LYS A 410 -13.67 19.20 -14.90
N GLN A 411 -13.01 19.26 -13.74
CA GLN A 411 -11.57 19.46 -13.68
C GLN A 411 -10.85 18.30 -14.36
N LYS A 412 -10.11 18.61 -15.43
CA LYS A 412 -9.14 17.71 -16.03
C LYS A 412 -7.78 17.98 -15.41
N ARG A 413 -7.02 16.93 -15.15
CA ARG A 413 -5.65 17.01 -14.66
C ARG A 413 -4.80 16.01 -15.41
N THR A 414 -3.53 16.32 -15.60
CA THR A 414 -2.56 15.35 -16.12
C THR A 414 -2.55 14.09 -15.25
N ILE A 415 -2.72 12.91 -15.88
CA ILE A 415 -2.68 11.62 -15.21
C ILE A 415 -1.53 10.82 -15.81
N ILE A 416 -0.62 10.33 -14.97
CA ILE A 416 0.41 9.37 -15.35
C ILE A 416 0.00 8.00 -14.82
N THR A 417 0.00 6.98 -15.69
CA THR A 417 -0.35 5.59 -15.36
C THR A 417 0.62 4.62 -16.00
N ASN A 418 0.74 3.41 -15.44
CA ASN A 418 1.44 2.31 -16.09
C ASN A 418 0.76 1.93 -17.43
N SER A 419 1.58 1.63 -18.44
CA SER A 419 1.10 1.07 -19.72
C SER A 419 0.53 -0.34 -19.56
N GLU A 420 -0.04 -0.91 -20.63
CA GLU A 420 -0.50 -2.31 -20.70
C GLU A 420 0.63 -3.35 -20.95
N LYS A 421 1.88 -2.89 -21.10
CA LYS A 421 3.06 -3.76 -21.18
C LYS A 421 3.78 -3.86 -19.82
N ILE A 422 4.33 -5.04 -19.53
CA ILE A 422 4.97 -5.35 -18.23
C ILE A 422 6.22 -4.48 -18.03
N SER A 423 6.13 -3.50 -17.14
CA SER A 423 7.26 -2.84 -16.48
C SER A 423 7.07 -2.95 -14.97
N PRO A 424 8.10 -3.33 -14.20
CA PRO A 424 8.02 -3.36 -12.73
C PRO A 424 8.07 -1.95 -12.12
N VAL A 425 8.32 -0.90 -12.91
CA VAL A 425 8.50 0.47 -12.40
C VAL A 425 7.94 1.55 -13.33
N ILE A 426 7.30 2.59 -12.77
CA ILE A 426 6.85 3.77 -13.53
C ILE A 426 7.98 4.80 -13.62
N PHE A 427 8.53 5.28 -12.50
CA PHE A 427 9.64 6.22 -12.45
C PHE A 427 10.89 5.53 -11.89
N LEU A 428 11.95 5.48 -12.69
CA LEU A 428 13.23 4.88 -12.30
C LEU A 428 14.31 5.95 -12.26
N LEU A 429 14.78 6.30 -11.06
CA LEU A 429 15.80 7.32 -10.84
C LEU A 429 17.14 6.68 -10.50
N TYR A 430 18.21 7.11 -11.18
CA TYR A 430 19.58 6.71 -10.88
C TYR A 430 20.50 7.93 -10.75
N ASN A 431 20.95 8.23 -9.52
CA ASN A 431 21.77 9.40 -9.18
C ASN A 431 21.31 10.69 -9.88
N GLY A 432 19.99 10.93 -9.89
CA GLY A 432 19.35 12.05 -10.58
C GLY A 432 18.34 12.76 -9.67
N THR A 433 17.86 13.91 -10.15
CA THR A 433 16.82 14.70 -9.49
C THR A 433 15.54 14.66 -10.33
N LEU A 434 14.42 14.29 -9.70
CA LEU A 434 13.10 14.38 -10.31
C LEU A 434 12.18 15.18 -9.39
N VAL A 435 11.60 16.24 -9.93
CA VAL A 435 10.49 16.97 -9.31
C VAL A 435 9.22 16.68 -10.11
N ILE A 436 8.13 16.31 -9.45
CA ILE A 436 6.81 16.16 -10.08
C ILE A 436 5.79 17.09 -9.41
N GLU A 437 5.02 17.82 -10.21
CA GLU A 437 4.10 18.84 -9.72
C GLU A 437 2.71 18.76 -10.40
N GLN A 438 1.66 19.05 -9.62
CA GLN A 438 0.30 19.31 -10.14
C GLN A 438 -0.32 18.20 -11.01
N LEU A 439 -0.04 16.93 -10.69
CA LEU A 439 -0.51 15.78 -11.46
C LEU A 439 -1.10 14.67 -10.58
N ILE A 440 -1.72 13.67 -11.20
CA ILE A 440 -2.14 12.43 -10.54
C ILE A 440 -1.26 11.30 -11.05
N VAL A 441 -0.74 10.48 -10.15
CA VAL A 441 -0.14 9.19 -10.48
C VAL A 441 -1.14 8.11 -10.13
N GLU A 442 -1.74 7.50 -11.15
CA GLU A 442 -2.79 6.49 -11.02
C GLU A 442 -2.25 5.12 -11.44
N VAL A 443 -2.23 4.17 -10.51
CA VAL A 443 -1.80 2.80 -10.78
C VAL A 443 -2.97 1.98 -11.29
N ASN A 444 -2.83 1.42 -12.49
CA ASN A 444 -3.76 0.44 -13.03
C ASN A 444 -3.47 -0.95 -12.44
N THR A 445 -4.35 -1.40 -11.55
CA THR A 445 -4.25 -2.66 -10.78
C THR A 445 -4.99 -3.84 -11.43
N ASP A 446 -5.40 -3.76 -12.71
CA ASP A 446 -6.18 -4.81 -13.39
C ASP A 446 -5.49 -6.20 -13.32
N PRO A 447 -6.16 -7.22 -12.74
CA PRO A 447 -5.61 -8.56 -12.55
C PRO A 447 -5.17 -9.26 -13.84
N ILE A 448 -5.78 -8.95 -14.98
CA ILE A 448 -5.49 -9.60 -16.28
C ILE A 448 -4.17 -9.09 -16.86
N ALA A 449 -3.70 -7.90 -16.44
CA ALA A 449 -2.54 -7.24 -17.02
C ALA A 449 -1.32 -7.13 -16.07
N TYR A 450 -1.47 -7.16 -14.73
CA TYR A 450 -0.41 -6.66 -13.82
C TYR A 450 0.04 -7.55 -12.64
N ASN A 451 -0.34 -8.83 -12.55
CA ASN A 451 -0.21 -9.57 -11.29
C ASN A 451 0.93 -10.61 -11.13
N SER A 452 1.90 -10.74 -12.05
CA SER A 452 2.97 -11.75 -11.89
C SER A 452 4.26 -11.26 -11.22
N GLY A 453 4.59 -9.96 -11.24
CA GLY A 453 5.90 -9.45 -10.81
C GLY A 453 5.94 -8.40 -9.69
N GLY A 454 4.81 -7.80 -9.32
CA GLY A 454 4.79 -6.61 -8.46
C GLY A 454 5.25 -5.34 -9.21
N MET A 455 4.74 -4.17 -8.81
CA MET A 455 5.06 -2.89 -9.47
C MET A 455 5.36 -1.81 -8.44
N THR A 456 6.53 -1.17 -8.57
CA THR A 456 6.94 0.01 -7.82
C THR A 456 6.58 1.27 -8.62
N VAL A 457 6.02 2.32 -8.00
CA VAL A 457 5.72 3.55 -8.77
C VAL A 457 6.95 4.40 -8.96
N VAL A 458 7.71 4.66 -7.90
CA VAL A 458 8.95 5.44 -7.90
C VAL A 458 10.05 4.62 -7.25
N GLU A 459 11.11 4.34 -7.99
CA GLU A 459 12.27 3.61 -7.49
C GLU A 459 13.51 4.50 -7.58
N LEU A 460 14.13 4.76 -6.42
CA LEU A 460 15.31 5.61 -6.28
C LEU A 460 16.54 4.75 -6.02
N ASN A 461 17.51 4.78 -6.94
CA ASN A 461 18.71 3.97 -6.88
C ASN A 461 19.98 4.83 -6.93
N GLY A 462 20.91 4.59 -6.00
CA GLY A 462 22.20 5.29 -5.96
C GLY A 462 22.45 6.01 -4.63
N GLN A 463 23.40 6.92 -4.60
CA GLN A 463 23.80 7.65 -3.39
C GLN A 463 23.44 9.14 -3.42
N GLU A 464 22.99 9.65 -4.57
CA GLU A 464 22.70 11.08 -4.80
C GLU A 464 21.38 11.26 -5.56
N CYS A 465 20.35 10.45 -5.26
CA CYS A 465 19.01 10.65 -5.82
C CYS A 465 18.23 11.66 -4.99
N ASP A 466 17.49 12.52 -5.68
CA ASP A 466 16.57 13.46 -5.05
C ASP A 466 15.21 13.37 -5.76
N PHE A 467 14.18 13.00 -5.02
CA PHE A 467 12.82 12.95 -5.52
C PHE A 467 11.94 13.93 -4.75
N THR A 468 11.28 14.82 -5.49
CA THR A 468 10.34 15.78 -4.94
C THR A 468 8.96 15.62 -5.58
N ALA A 469 7.89 15.62 -4.77
CA ALA A 469 6.52 15.71 -5.27
C ALA A 469 5.75 16.86 -4.60
N ASN A 470 5.06 17.67 -5.40
CA ASN A 470 4.31 18.84 -4.94
C ASN A 470 2.89 18.87 -5.53
N ASN A 471 1.85 18.90 -4.69
CA ASN A 471 0.45 18.84 -5.13
C ASN A 471 0.17 17.64 -6.05
N VAL A 472 0.69 16.47 -5.65
CA VAL A 472 0.52 15.20 -6.37
C VAL A 472 -0.40 14.27 -5.60
N VAL A 473 -1.29 13.58 -6.31
CA VAL A 473 -2.15 12.54 -5.74
C VAL A 473 -1.71 11.18 -6.27
N PHE A 474 -1.31 10.29 -5.38
CA PHE A 474 -1.04 8.88 -5.67
C PHE A 474 -2.29 8.06 -5.35
N ARG A 475 -2.78 7.29 -6.32
CA ARG A 475 -3.97 6.43 -6.14
C ARG A 475 -3.93 5.20 -7.04
N VAL A 476 -4.88 4.30 -6.82
CA VAL A 476 -5.14 3.15 -7.70
C VAL A 476 -6.42 3.35 -8.50
N LYS A 477 -6.48 2.79 -9.69
CA LYS A 477 -7.67 2.82 -10.56
C LYS A 477 -8.81 1.97 -9.99
N ASP A 478 -8.52 0.75 -9.53
CA ASP A 478 -9.46 -0.12 -8.81
C ASP A 478 -9.05 -0.23 -7.34
N LYS A 479 -9.87 0.36 -6.46
CA LYS A 479 -9.68 0.41 -5.00
C LYS A 479 -9.86 -0.95 -4.32
N THR A 480 -10.42 -1.94 -5.00
CA THR A 480 -10.71 -3.26 -4.43
C THR A 480 -9.54 -4.24 -4.55
N VAL A 481 -8.67 -3.99 -5.53
CA VAL A 481 -7.51 -4.84 -5.83
C VAL A 481 -6.28 -4.34 -5.07
N ALA A 482 -5.60 -5.26 -4.40
CA ALA A 482 -4.36 -4.96 -3.69
C ALA A 482 -3.20 -4.86 -4.67
N MET A 483 -2.36 -3.82 -4.49
CA MET A 483 -1.02 -3.78 -5.04
C MET A 483 -0.13 -4.83 -4.37
N LYS A 484 0.83 -5.37 -5.14
CA LYS A 484 1.79 -6.38 -4.67
C LYS A 484 3.16 -5.82 -4.27
N ASN A 485 3.34 -4.51 -4.39
CA ASN A 485 4.57 -3.80 -4.06
C ASN A 485 4.21 -2.35 -3.69
N LEU A 486 5.20 -1.47 -3.61
CA LEU A 486 5.10 -0.17 -2.94
C LEU A 486 5.07 1.03 -3.92
N ILE A 487 4.64 2.21 -3.45
CA ILE A 487 4.58 3.43 -4.28
C ILE A 487 5.98 4.06 -4.38
N ILE A 488 6.65 4.34 -3.27
CA ILE A 488 7.99 4.97 -3.28
C ILE A 488 9.00 4.07 -2.58
N GLN A 489 10.01 3.60 -3.34
CA GLN A 489 11.13 2.81 -2.85
C GLN A 489 12.40 3.64 -2.91
N ALA A 490 12.93 4.01 -1.75
CA ALA A 490 14.24 4.63 -1.67
C ALA A 490 15.30 3.62 -1.21
N VAL A 491 16.52 3.75 -1.73
CA VAL A 491 17.71 3.12 -1.14
C VAL A 491 18.45 4.14 -0.28
N ARG A 492 19.36 3.63 0.55
CA ARG A 492 20.14 4.44 1.48
C ARG A 492 20.93 5.53 0.74
N GLY A 493 20.74 6.79 1.15
CA GLY A 493 21.42 7.96 0.56
C GLY A 493 20.53 8.79 -0.36
N CYS A 494 19.35 8.29 -0.74
CA CYS A 494 18.37 9.05 -1.51
C CYS A 494 17.60 10.04 -0.61
N THR A 495 17.27 11.21 -1.16
CA THR A 495 16.41 12.23 -0.55
C THR A 495 15.00 12.14 -1.12
N VAL A 496 14.00 12.24 -0.23
CA VAL A 496 12.58 12.23 -0.60
C VAL A 496 11.90 13.41 0.06
N THR A 497 11.38 14.33 -0.77
CA THR A 497 10.68 15.53 -0.32
C THR A 497 9.25 15.50 -0.85
N LEU A 498 8.25 15.57 0.02
CA LEU A 498 6.85 15.59 -0.40
C LEU A 498 6.17 16.84 0.19
N THR A 499 5.47 17.60 -0.63
CA THR A 499 4.73 18.79 -0.19
C THR A 499 3.30 18.77 -0.73
N THR A 500 2.32 19.07 0.13
CA THR A 500 0.89 19.20 -0.23
C THR A 500 0.31 18.05 -1.07
N SER A 501 0.84 16.83 -0.88
CA SER A 501 0.52 15.64 -1.69
C SER A 501 -0.26 14.59 -0.88
N SER A 502 -0.93 13.66 -1.56
CA SER A 502 -1.74 12.63 -0.89
C SER A 502 -1.58 11.24 -1.48
N PHE A 503 -1.79 10.22 -0.63
CA PHE A 503 -1.90 8.81 -0.98
C PHE A 503 -3.32 8.37 -0.61
N GLU A 504 -4.13 8.00 -1.60
CA GLU A 504 -5.58 7.87 -1.42
C GLU A 504 -6.13 6.52 -1.86
N ASN A 505 -6.81 5.83 -0.93
CA ASN A 505 -7.56 4.60 -1.18
C ASN A 505 -6.72 3.47 -1.79
N ILE A 506 -5.50 3.28 -1.29
CA ILE A 506 -4.56 2.28 -1.80
C ILE A 506 -4.61 1.04 -0.90
N LYS A 507 -4.93 -0.10 -1.51
CA LYS A 507 -4.83 -1.41 -0.89
C LYS A 507 -3.52 -2.07 -1.29
N GLU A 508 -2.82 -2.68 -0.34
CA GLU A 508 -1.53 -3.33 -0.52
C GLU A 508 -1.52 -4.69 0.23
N GLU A 509 -0.75 -5.66 -0.27
CA GLU A 509 -0.67 -7.02 0.27
C GLU A 509 0.20 -7.11 1.54
N ASN A 510 1.49 -6.74 1.48
CA ASN A 510 2.44 -6.87 2.59
C ASN A 510 3.58 -5.82 2.71
N GLN A 511 3.75 -4.91 1.76
CA GLN A 511 4.73 -3.82 1.77
C GLN A 511 4.16 -2.49 2.32
N PRO A 512 5.01 -1.54 2.74
CA PRO A 512 4.56 -0.17 2.98
C PRO A 512 4.18 0.53 1.66
N LEU A 513 3.46 1.66 1.71
CA LEU A 513 3.32 2.50 0.51
C LEU A 513 4.62 3.23 0.20
N VAL A 514 5.32 3.67 1.25
CA VAL A 514 6.57 4.41 1.13
C VAL A 514 7.60 3.83 2.09
N TYR A 515 8.77 3.48 1.56
CA TYR A 515 9.91 2.98 2.31
C TYR A 515 11.11 3.91 2.16
N ASN A 516 11.52 4.54 3.26
CA ASN A 516 12.61 5.53 3.31
C ASN A 516 13.72 5.10 4.29
N PRO A 517 14.82 4.54 3.79
CA PRO A 517 16.01 4.28 4.59
C PRO A 517 16.93 5.52 4.64
N ILE A 518 17.11 6.08 5.83
CA ILE A 518 17.81 7.34 6.09
C ILE A 518 19.22 7.06 6.63
N GLN A 519 20.22 7.68 5.98
CA GLN A 519 21.62 7.73 6.37
C GLN A 519 22.26 9.10 6.06
N TYR A 520 23.58 9.21 6.20
CA TYR A 520 24.36 10.41 5.92
C TYR A 520 24.03 11.00 4.53
N ASN A 521 23.79 12.32 4.47
CA ASN A 521 23.34 13.09 3.30
C ASN A 521 21.94 12.81 2.75
N SER A 522 21.15 11.90 3.33
CA SER A 522 19.73 11.76 2.97
C SER A 522 18.82 12.61 3.84
N ILE A 523 17.81 13.21 3.22
CA ILE A 523 16.74 13.96 3.88
C ILE A 523 15.40 13.32 3.52
N CYS A 524 14.54 13.14 4.51
CA CYS A 524 13.12 12.85 4.30
C CYS A 524 12.35 14.04 4.85
N ASP A 525 11.79 14.91 3.99
CA ASP A 525 11.03 16.11 4.41
C ASP A 525 9.62 16.10 3.84
N TYR A 526 8.64 15.81 4.70
CA TYR A 526 7.23 15.67 4.32
C TYR A 526 6.44 16.80 4.95
N GLN A 527 5.74 17.60 4.13
CA GLN A 527 4.96 18.74 4.58
C GLN A 527 3.53 18.68 4.04
N ASN A 528 2.54 18.76 4.94
CA ASN A 528 1.11 18.72 4.59
C ASN A 528 0.73 17.47 3.77
N ILE A 529 1.31 16.31 4.10
CA ILE A 529 1.03 15.04 3.41
C ILE A 529 -0.17 14.33 4.02
N THR A 530 -1.02 13.73 3.20
CA THR A 530 -2.16 12.95 3.67
C THR A 530 -2.07 11.49 3.21
N PHE A 531 -2.03 10.55 4.15
CA PHE A 531 -2.24 9.13 3.92
C PHE A 531 -3.68 8.79 4.31
N LEU A 532 -4.52 8.56 3.30
CA LEU A 532 -5.96 8.38 3.44
C LEU A 532 -6.39 6.98 2.99
N SER A 533 -6.98 6.22 3.91
CA SER A 533 -7.58 4.92 3.61
C SER A 533 -6.61 3.91 2.98
N TYR A 534 -5.38 3.84 3.51
CA TYR A 534 -4.46 2.73 3.24
C TYR A 534 -5.00 1.43 3.85
N TYR A 535 -4.86 0.30 3.14
CA TYR A 535 -5.20 -1.01 3.67
C TYR A 535 -4.09 -2.03 3.41
N ASN A 536 -3.50 -2.62 4.45
CA ASN A 536 -2.53 -3.73 4.37
C ASN A 536 -3.20 -5.05 4.78
N ASN A 537 -3.19 -6.06 3.90
CA ASN A 537 -3.86 -7.35 4.17
C ASN A 537 -3.13 -8.25 5.18
N GLU A 538 -1.80 -8.19 5.27
CA GLU A 538 -0.99 -9.08 6.12
C GLU A 538 -0.52 -8.44 7.43
N ALA A 539 -0.76 -7.15 7.62
CA ALA A 539 -0.25 -6.33 8.72
C ALA A 539 1.26 -6.43 8.94
N HIS A 540 2.03 -6.67 7.87
CA HIS A 540 3.49 -6.72 7.95
C HIS A 540 4.11 -5.33 8.06
N ASN A 541 3.44 -4.31 7.52
CA ASN A 541 3.99 -2.97 7.36
C ASN A 541 2.94 -1.87 7.56
N SER A 542 3.44 -0.63 7.52
CA SER A 542 2.67 0.60 7.71
C SER A 542 2.57 1.40 6.41
N ALA A 543 1.69 2.41 6.34
CA ALA A 543 1.60 3.27 5.16
C ALA A 543 2.95 3.94 4.85
N LEU A 544 3.63 4.43 5.89
CA LEU A 544 4.98 4.98 5.81
C LEU A 544 5.93 4.18 6.71
N TYR A 545 7.09 3.81 6.15
CA TYR A 545 8.17 3.12 6.85
C TYR A 545 9.45 3.95 6.78
N ILE A 546 9.94 4.37 7.94
CA ILE A 546 11.20 5.12 8.08
C ILE A 546 12.22 4.24 8.79
N GLU A 547 13.35 3.97 8.14
CA GLU A 547 14.45 3.20 8.71
C GLU A 547 15.68 4.11 8.90
N HIS A 548 16.06 4.40 10.14
CA HIS A 548 17.15 5.33 10.45
C HIS A 548 18.45 4.61 10.83
N HIS A 549 19.55 4.97 10.18
CA HIS A 549 20.88 4.36 10.34
C HIS A 549 21.91 5.23 11.08
N GLY A 550 21.47 6.19 11.89
CA GLY A 550 22.33 6.98 12.77
C GLY A 550 22.86 8.29 12.17
N SER A 551 22.41 8.68 10.98
CA SER A 551 22.72 9.99 10.38
C SER A 551 21.63 10.37 9.36
N GLY A 552 21.52 11.66 9.02
CA GLY A 552 20.38 12.19 8.26
C GLY A 552 19.19 12.52 9.16
N ILE A 553 18.16 13.16 8.58
CA ILE A 553 16.96 13.63 9.30
C ILE A 553 15.69 13.20 8.56
N ALA A 554 14.70 12.73 9.31
CA ALA A 554 13.31 12.60 8.86
C ALA A 554 12.46 13.66 9.55
N SER A 555 11.82 14.55 8.78
CA SER A 555 10.91 15.58 9.26
C SER A 555 9.54 15.40 8.63
N LEU A 556 8.51 15.28 9.47
CA LEU A 556 7.11 15.18 9.08
C LEU A 556 6.36 16.35 9.72
N ASN A 557 5.92 17.30 8.90
CA ASN A 557 5.26 18.53 9.32
C ASN A 557 3.82 18.57 8.82
N ASN A 558 2.85 18.70 9.73
CA ASN A 558 1.42 18.77 9.44
C ASN A 558 0.91 17.59 8.59
N CYS A 559 1.50 16.40 8.76
CA CYS A 559 1.07 15.20 8.05
C CYS A 559 -0.18 14.59 8.69
N ASN A 560 -1.07 14.05 7.87
CA ASN A 560 -2.33 13.44 8.29
C ASN A 560 -2.36 11.96 7.92
N PHE A 561 -2.57 11.10 8.92
CA PHE A 561 -2.78 9.66 8.75
C PHE A 561 -4.22 9.35 9.15
N LYS A 562 -5.10 9.14 8.16
CA LYS A 562 -6.54 8.99 8.40
C LYS A 562 -7.08 7.70 7.83
N TYR A 563 -7.83 6.97 8.65
CA TYR A 563 -8.60 5.79 8.25
C TYR A 563 -7.75 4.64 7.67
N ASN A 564 -6.47 4.57 8.05
CA ASN A 564 -5.57 3.52 7.59
C ASN A 564 -5.82 2.23 8.37
N VAL A 565 -5.72 1.08 7.71
CA VAL A 565 -6.00 -0.24 8.27
C VAL A 565 -4.85 -1.21 7.96
N ALA A 566 -4.19 -1.73 8.99
CA ALA A 566 -3.13 -2.74 8.87
C ALA A 566 -3.40 -3.90 9.83
N LYS A 567 -4.21 -4.87 9.39
CA LYS A 567 -4.65 -6.02 10.21
C LYS A 567 -4.50 -7.34 9.46
N SER A 568 -4.06 -8.40 10.14
CA SER A 568 -3.87 -9.71 9.52
C SER A 568 -5.05 -10.65 9.78
N PRO A 569 -5.46 -11.49 8.80
CA PRO A 569 -6.35 -12.61 9.08
C PRO A 569 -5.68 -13.67 9.98
N ASP A 570 -4.36 -13.81 9.87
CA ASP A 570 -3.51 -14.76 10.60
C ASP A 570 -2.93 -14.09 11.86
N LEU A 571 -3.76 -14.05 12.90
CA LEU A 571 -3.57 -13.15 14.03
C LEU A 571 -2.36 -13.47 14.91
N GLY A 572 -1.75 -12.43 15.48
CA GLY A 572 -0.72 -12.54 16.53
C GLY A 572 0.66 -13.05 16.06
N LYS A 573 0.86 -13.29 14.75
CA LYS A 573 2.17 -13.58 14.17
C LYS A 573 2.98 -12.31 13.87
N ASN A 574 2.29 -11.21 13.53
CA ASN A 574 2.90 -10.00 12.99
C ASN A 574 2.68 -8.82 13.94
N LEU A 575 3.76 -8.29 14.52
CA LEU A 575 3.69 -7.34 15.64
C LEU A 575 3.63 -5.86 15.23
N PHE A 576 3.68 -5.52 13.93
CA PHE A 576 4.09 -4.18 13.47
C PHE A 576 3.10 -3.38 12.62
N GLY A 577 1.96 -3.94 12.22
CA GLY A 577 1.00 -3.20 11.39
C GLY A 577 0.46 -1.96 12.10
N SER A 578 0.75 -0.77 11.56
CA SER A 578 0.30 0.55 12.05
C SER A 578 0.20 1.57 10.90
N ALA A 579 -0.11 2.84 11.18
CA ALA A 579 -0.08 3.88 10.15
C ALA A 579 1.35 4.32 9.77
N LEU A 580 2.25 4.38 10.77
CA LEU A 580 3.65 4.77 10.62
C LEU A 580 4.57 3.81 11.39
N THR A 581 5.60 3.28 10.73
CA THR A 581 6.68 2.55 11.38
C THR A 581 7.96 3.37 11.38
N ILE A 582 8.61 3.48 12.53
CA ILE A 582 9.96 4.04 12.70
C ILE A 582 10.88 2.95 13.22
N GLN A 583 11.90 2.59 12.44
CA GLN A 583 12.93 1.64 12.82
C GLN A 583 14.25 2.35 13.10
N LEU A 584 14.80 2.15 14.29
CA LEU A 584 16.09 2.68 14.72
C LEU A 584 17.17 1.59 14.69
N ASN A 585 18.13 1.69 13.76
CA ASN A 585 19.14 0.65 13.49
C ASN A 585 20.57 1.08 13.87
N TYR A 586 20.74 2.06 14.76
CA TYR A 586 22.05 2.56 15.18
C TYR A 586 22.31 2.29 16.67
N GLN A 587 23.54 1.89 17.01
CA GLN A 587 24.02 1.70 18.37
C GLN A 587 24.98 2.84 18.73
N GLY A 588 24.60 3.68 19.69
CA GLY A 588 25.36 4.86 20.11
C GLY A 588 24.49 6.09 20.34
N LEU A 589 25.09 7.16 20.86
CA LEU A 589 24.42 8.45 21.08
C LEU A 589 24.47 9.30 19.82
N LEU A 590 23.33 9.81 19.38
CA LEU A 590 23.26 10.84 18.35
C LEU A 590 23.25 12.24 18.97
N ASN A 591 24.02 13.16 18.40
CA ASN A 591 24.09 14.55 18.85
C ASN A 591 22.97 15.45 18.27
N SER A 592 22.07 14.88 17.46
CA SER A 592 21.03 15.58 16.70
C SER A 592 19.75 14.75 16.61
N THR A 593 18.61 15.41 16.40
CA THR A 593 17.32 14.74 16.18
C THR A 593 17.39 13.84 14.95
N ALA A 594 16.93 12.59 15.10
CA ALA A 594 16.89 11.59 14.02
C ALA A 594 15.56 11.67 13.25
N VAL A 595 14.45 11.73 13.99
CA VAL A 595 13.09 11.78 13.45
C VAL A 595 12.29 12.83 14.23
N GLU A 596 11.67 13.76 13.51
CA GLU A 596 10.77 14.77 14.07
C GLU A 596 9.40 14.72 13.40
N LEU A 597 8.35 14.74 14.23
CA LEU A 597 6.96 14.86 13.82
C LEU A 597 6.41 16.13 14.48
N ILE A 598 5.94 17.09 13.68
CA ILE A 598 5.43 18.37 14.16
C ILE A 598 4.02 18.59 13.60
N GLY A 599 3.03 18.75 14.48
CA GLY A 599 1.65 19.04 14.08
C GLY A 599 0.96 17.90 13.33
N CYS A 600 1.46 16.67 13.43
CA CYS A 600 0.87 15.51 12.73
C CYS A 600 -0.42 15.04 13.40
N ILE A 601 -1.36 14.55 12.59
CA ILE A 601 -2.67 14.04 13.05
C ILE A 601 -2.81 12.57 12.67
N PHE A 602 -3.12 11.73 13.66
CA PHE A 602 -3.43 10.31 13.48
C PHE A 602 -4.89 10.07 13.89
N ASP A 603 -5.76 9.87 12.91
CA ASP A 603 -7.21 9.79 13.11
C ASP A 603 -7.77 8.45 12.62
N SER A 604 -8.36 7.70 13.56
CA SER A 604 -9.13 6.49 13.30
C SER A 604 -8.33 5.42 12.52
N ASN A 605 -7.04 5.28 12.83
CA ASN A 605 -6.19 4.23 12.25
C ASN A 605 -6.35 2.92 13.02
N VAL A 606 -6.45 1.81 12.30
CA VAL A 606 -6.59 0.45 12.86
C VAL A 606 -5.33 -0.34 12.51
N GLY A 607 -4.61 -0.85 13.50
CA GLY A 607 -3.44 -1.71 13.27
C GLY A 607 -3.44 -2.95 14.16
N GLU A 608 -2.56 -3.92 13.91
CA GLU A 608 -2.58 -5.20 14.64
C GLU A 608 -2.23 -4.99 16.13
N CYS A 609 -1.02 -4.51 16.44
CA CYS A 609 -0.60 -4.20 17.82
C CYS A 609 -0.60 -2.69 18.10
N CYS A 610 -0.70 -1.86 17.06
CA CYS A 610 -0.68 -0.41 17.16
C CYS A 610 -1.47 0.30 16.06
N GLY A 611 -2.35 1.23 16.40
CA GLY A 611 -3.11 1.97 15.39
C GLY A 611 -2.26 3.04 14.67
N ALA A 612 -1.55 3.89 15.43
CA ALA A 612 -0.85 5.04 14.85
C ALA A 612 0.64 4.80 14.56
N ILE A 613 1.50 4.65 15.57
CA ILE A 613 2.96 4.63 15.40
C ILE A 613 3.61 3.41 16.08
N SER A 614 4.30 2.59 15.29
CA SER A 614 5.17 1.53 15.82
C SER A 614 6.63 2.00 15.80
N ILE A 615 7.31 1.91 16.95
CA ILE A 615 8.74 2.24 17.07
C ILE A 615 9.52 0.97 17.43
N ILE A 616 10.50 0.62 16.59
CA ILE A 616 11.21 -0.66 16.67
C ILE A 616 12.73 -0.48 16.57
N GLY A 617 13.50 -1.43 17.12
CA GLY A 617 14.96 -1.46 16.98
C GLY A 617 15.73 -1.21 18.28
N VAL A 618 16.83 -0.44 18.20
CA VAL A 618 17.78 -0.20 19.32
C VAL A 618 17.38 1.03 20.13
N SER A 619 17.25 0.88 21.46
CA SER A 619 16.70 1.93 22.34
C SER A 619 17.67 3.08 22.67
N ASP A 620 18.97 2.94 22.40
CA ASP A 620 20.01 3.98 22.63
C ASP A 620 19.70 5.32 21.94
N VAL A 621 18.98 5.28 20.81
CA VAL A 621 18.71 6.44 19.95
C VAL A 621 17.29 7.00 20.17
N LEU A 622 16.51 6.41 21.08
CA LEU A 622 15.12 6.79 21.29
C LEU A 622 14.97 8.27 21.71
N SER A 623 15.93 8.80 22.47
CA SER A 623 15.94 10.22 22.88
C SER A 623 16.08 11.22 21.73
N ASN A 624 16.36 10.75 20.51
CA ASN A 624 16.52 11.56 19.31
C ASN A 624 15.25 11.56 18.44
N ILE A 625 14.15 11.03 18.95
CA ILE A 625 12.81 11.18 18.36
C ILE A 625 12.09 12.34 19.05
N VAL A 626 11.47 13.23 18.28
CA VAL A 626 10.66 14.34 18.78
C VAL A 626 9.27 14.27 18.16
N LEU A 627 8.24 14.18 19.01
CA LEU A 627 6.84 14.35 18.64
C LEU A 627 6.34 15.65 19.27
N GLN A 628 6.08 16.64 18.45
CA GLN A 628 5.68 17.98 18.88
C GLN A 628 4.29 18.33 18.36
N SER A 629 3.39 18.73 19.27
CA SER A 629 2.03 19.18 18.94
C SER A 629 1.24 18.15 18.09
N CYS A 630 1.56 16.86 18.22
CA CYS A 630 0.87 15.80 17.51
C CYS A 630 -0.48 15.50 18.17
N THR A 631 -1.48 15.15 17.36
CA THR A 631 -2.83 14.82 17.84
C THR A 631 -3.19 13.40 17.45
N PHE A 632 -3.50 12.57 18.43
CA PHE A 632 -3.96 11.21 18.24
C PHE A 632 -5.44 11.07 18.57
N MET A 633 -6.21 10.50 17.67
CA MET A 633 -7.67 10.44 17.76
C MET A 633 -8.18 9.07 17.36
N ASN A 634 -8.79 8.38 18.32
CA ASN A 634 -9.59 7.18 18.04
C ASN A 634 -8.84 6.09 17.25
N ASN A 635 -7.51 6.00 17.44
CA ASN A 635 -6.72 4.92 16.87
C ASN A 635 -6.99 3.62 17.65
N VAL A 636 -6.83 2.48 16.99
CA VAL A 636 -7.23 1.18 17.54
C VAL A 636 -6.17 0.12 17.25
N ALA A 637 -5.74 -0.60 18.28
CA ALA A 637 -4.99 -1.85 18.13
C ALA A 637 -5.95 -3.04 18.09
N TYR A 638 -6.08 -3.71 16.95
CA TYR A 638 -6.99 -4.83 16.72
C TYR A 638 -6.68 -6.07 17.57
N SER A 639 -5.44 -6.29 17.97
CA SER A 639 -5.04 -7.41 18.85
C SER A 639 -5.79 -7.44 20.19
N CYS A 640 -6.23 -6.27 20.69
CA CYS A 640 -7.02 -6.20 21.92
C CYS A 640 -8.39 -6.90 21.80
N PHE A 641 -8.92 -7.04 20.58
CA PHE A 641 -10.19 -7.71 20.28
C PHE A 641 -10.09 -9.24 20.41
N LYS A 642 -8.99 -9.84 19.93
CA LYS A 642 -8.86 -11.31 19.84
C LYS A 642 -7.92 -11.93 20.85
N PHE A 643 -6.95 -11.18 21.40
CA PHE A 643 -5.93 -11.71 22.30
C PHE A 643 -5.60 -10.76 23.46
N PRO A 644 -6.35 -10.81 24.58
CA PRO A 644 -6.12 -9.95 25.74
C PRO A 644 -4.76 -10.16 26.43
N LYS A 645 -3.97 -11.15 26.00
CA LYS A 645 -2.62 -11.44 26.51
C LYS A 645 -1.50 -10.79 25.69
N VAL A 646 -1.79 -10.29 24.49
CA VAL A 646 -0.81 -9.57 23.66
C VAL A 646 -0.74 -8.13 24.17
N HIS A 647 0.48 -7.61 24.36
CA HIS A 647 0.67 -6.20 24.68
C HIS A 647 0.40 -5.35 23.44
N TYR A 648 -0.38 -4.29 23.60
CA TYR A 648 -0.80 -3.41 22.51
C TYR A 648 -0.87 -1.97 22.99
N ALA A 649 -0.85 -1.02 22.05
CA ALA A 649 -1.07 0.39 22.32
C ALA A 649 -1.96 0.97 21.22
N ASN A 650 -2.93 1.81 21.54
CA ASN A 650 -3.77 2.39 20.51
C ASN A 650 -3.01 3.44 19.66
N ASP A 651 -2.11 4.21 20.27
CA ASP A 651 -1.37 5.26 19.58
C ASP A 651 0.11 4.93 19.34
N ILE A 652 0.88 4.62 20.38
CA ILE A 652 2.33 4.41 20.25
C ILE A 652 2.77 3.11 20.91
N TYR A 653 3.30 2.20 20.10
CA TYR A 653 3.81 0.91 20.55
C TYR A 653 5.32 0.81 20.35
N PHE A 654 6.04 0.47 21.43
CA PHE A 654 7.49 0.24 21.37
C PHE A 654 7.82 -1.27 21.39
N ASP A 655 8.50 -1.74 20.34
CA ASP A 655 9.16 -3.05 20.30
C ASP A 655 10.68 -2.88 20.38
N MET A 656 11.16 -2.57 21.58
CA MET A 656 12.58 -2.34 21.87
C MET A 656 12.89 -2.77 23.32
N PRO A 657 14.13 -3.13 23.66
CA PRO A 657 14.53 -3.47 25.03
C PRO A 657 14.70 -2.23 25.92
N ASN A 658 14.53 -2.38 27.24
CA ASN A 658 14.78 -1.37 28.29
C ASN A 658 13.92 -0.08 28.21
N ILE A 659 12.79 -0.14 27.50
CA ILE A 659 11.89 1.02 27.32
C ILE A 659 11.29 1.50 28.64
N ASP A 660 10.98 0.59 29.56
CA ASP A 660 10.48 0.88 30.90
C ASP A 660 11.43 1.83 31.68
N ILE A 661 12.74 1.61 31.59
CA ILE A 661 13.75 2.44 32.26
C ILE A 661 13.86 3.82 31.60
N ILE A 662 13.87 3.86 30.26
CA ILE A 662 14.02 5.11 29.49
C ILE A 662 12.79 6.00 29.67
N LEU A 663 11.60 5.41 29.62
CA LEU A 663 10.32 6.12 29.80
C LEU A 663 10.12 6.58 31.26
N ALA A 664 10.56 5.80 32.26
CA ALA A 664 10.53 6.22 33.66
C ALA A 664 11.45 7.41 33.97
N GLY A 665 12.56 7.54 33.24
CA GLY A 665 13.53 8.61 33.39
C GLY A 665 13.27 9.85 32.52
N THR A 666 12.33 9.77 31.58
CA THR A 666 11.98 10.88 30.70
C THR A 666 10.89 11.75 31.33
N THR A 667 11.05 13.07 31.20
CA THR A 667 9.95 14.01 31.46
C THR A 667 9.13 14.15 30.19
N GLU A 668 7.85 14.57 30.29
CA GLU A 668 6.98 14.86 29.13
C GLU A 668 7.75 15.65 28.04
N LEU A 669 8.61 16.59 28.44
CA LEU A 669 9.35 17.51 27.56
C LEU A 669 10.43 16.88 26.65
N THR A 670 10.81 15.61 26.84
CA THR A 670 11.93 15.01 26.10
C THR A 670 11.52 14.47 24.73
N ILE A 671 10.57 13.53 24.68
CA ILE A 671 10.09 12.89 23.43
C ILE A 671 8.73 13.46 23.01
N PHE A 672 7.82 13.74 23.95
CA PHE A 672 6.42 14.11 23.69
C PHE A 672 6.12 15.56 24.09
N ARG A 673 6.38 16.50 23.18
CA ARG A 673 6.18 17.94 23.43
C ARG A 673 4.76 18.33 23.01
N GLU A 674 3.94 18.82 23.94
CA GLU A 674 2.59 19.35 23.63
C GLU A 674 1.68 18.40 22.82
N SER A 675 1.98 17.10 22.84
CA SER A 675 1.22 16.09 22.09
C SER A 675 0.07 15.56 22.95
N VAL A 676 -1.07 15.34 22.32
CA VAL A 676 -2.31 14.95 23.00
C VAL A 676 -2.91 13.69 22.37
N SER A 677 -3.45 12.81 23.21
CA SER A 677 -4.20 11.65 22.76
C SER A 677 -5.64 11.66 23.30
N TYR A 678 -6.56 11.37 22.38
CA TYR A 678 -7.97 11.12 22.62
C TYR A 678 -8.37 9.67 22.33
N SER A 679 -7.41 8.78 22.06
CA SER A 679 -7.65 7.35 21.87
C SER A 679 -7.92 6.64 23.21
N CYS A 680 -8.44 5.42 23.15
CA CYS A 680 -8.70 4.61 24.34
C CYS A 680 -7.39 4.15 25.02
N HIS A 681 -7.44 3.91 26.33
CA HIS A 681 -6.32 3.31 27.07
C HIS A 681 -6.13 1.81 26.70
N PRO A 682 -4.90 1.28 26.67
CA PRO A 682 -3.60 1.98 26.76
C PRO A 682 -3.28 2.77 25.48
N GLN A 683 -2.87 4.03 25.65
CA GLN A 683 -2.48 4.91 24.55
C GLN A 683 -1.04 4.64 24.13
N ILE A 684 -0.15 4.48 25.12
CA ILE A 684 1.26 4.13 24.95
C ILE A 684 1.51 2.77 25.62
N ASN A 685 2.25 1.89 24.95
CA ASN A 685 2.65 0.60 25.54
C ASN A 685 3.90 0.01 24.90
N TYR A 686 4.44 -1.06 25.48
CA TYR A 686 5.68 -1.70 25.03
C TYR A 686 5.68 -3.21 25.28
N ARG A 687 6.53 -3.93 24.52
CA ARG A 687 6.50 -5.41 24.45
C ARG A 687 6.78 -6.15 25.76
N VAL A 688 7.66 -5.64 26.62
CA VAL A 688 8.10 -6.31 27.85
C VAL A 688 7.79 -5.45 29.06
N ILE A 689 6.70 -5.74 29.76
CA ILE A 689 6.39 -5.08 31.05
C ILE A 689 7.28 -5.72 32.12
N SER A 690 8.28 -5.00 32.61
CA SER A 690 9.00 -5.40 33.82
C SER A 690 8.01 -5.43 34.99
N PRO A 691 7.81 -6.57 35.67
CA PRO A 691 6.85 -6.68 36.77
C PRO A 691 7.22 -5.84 38.01
N ALA A 692 8.40 -5.20 38.00
CA ALA A 692 8.93 -4.46 39.13
C ALA A 692 8.47 -2.98 39.20
N ILE A 693 8.02 -2.37 38.09
CA ILE A 693 7.60 -0.96 38.06
C ILE A 693 6.41 -0.78 37.10
N PRO A 694 5.17 -0.69 37.59
CA PRO A 694 4.04 -0.25 36.77
C PRO A 694 4.18 1.26 36.54
N VAL A 695 4.74 1.66 35.40
CA VAL A 695 4.78 3.05 34.96
C VAL A 695 3.52 3.33 34.14
N ASN A 696 2.69 4.28 34.57
CA ASN A 696 1.58 4.75 33.74
C ASN A 696 2.14 5.64 32.61
N VAL A 697 2.61 5.01 31.53
CA VAL A 697 3.26 5.71 30.41
C VAL A 697 2.32 6.63 29.63
N ASP A 698 1.00 6.45 29.74
CA ASP A 698 0.02 7.37 29.13
C ASP A 698 0.13 8.79 29.73
N SER A 699 0.66 8.93 30.95
CA SER A 699 0.94 10.23 31.56
C SER A 699 2.03 11.03 30.86
N LEU A 700 2.75 10.44 29.89
CA LEU A 700 3.74 11.13 29.08
C LEU A 700 3.11 12.00 27.98
N PHE A 701 1.88 11.73 27.57
CA PHE A 701 1.06 12.71 26.87
C PHE A 701 0.63 13.75 27.90
N GLY A 702 1.03 15.01 27.68
CA GLY A 702 1.12 16.03 28.74
C GLY A 702 -0.10 16.10 29.67
N VAL A 703 0.14 16.45 30.95
CA VAL A 703 -0.91 16.69 31.94
C VAL A 703 -2.09 17.42 31.29
N GLN A 704 -3.30 16.86 31.41
CA GLN A 704 -4.60 17.26 30.84
C GLN A 704 -5.04 18.75 31.05
N LEU A 705 -4.15 19.65 31.46
CA LEU A 705 -4.41 21.01 31.92
C LEU A 705 -4.85 22.01 30.82
N THR A 706 -4.84 21.63 29.54
CA THR A 706 -5.35 22.47 28.43
C THR A 706 -6.38 21.78 27.55
N VAL A 707 -6.73 20.52 27.80
CA VAL A 707 -7.81 19.87 27.06
C VAL A 707 -9.14 20.35 27.66
N VAL A 708 -9.76 21.33 27.00
CA VAL A 708 -11.14 21.72 27.32
C VAL A 708 -12.04 20.58 26.86
N ASN A 709 -12.25 19.63 27.75
CA ASN A 709 -13.24 18.58 27.58
C ASN A 709 -14.63 19.21 27.76
N LEU A 710 -15.41 19.25 26.70
CA LEU A 710 -16.73 19.86 26.72
C LEU A 710 -17.77 18.84 27.19
N ALA A 711 -18.64 19.25 28.12
CA ALA A 711 -19.78 18.44 28.54
C ALA A 711 -20.85 18.31 27.44
N VAL A 712 -20.95 19.30 26.54
CA VAL A 712 -21.87 19.32 25.41
C VAL A 712 -21.15 19.79 24.15
N VAL A 713 -21.28 19.05 23.06
CA VAL A 713 -20.64 19.31 21.77
C VAL A 713 -21.66 19.19 20.63
N TYR A 714 -21.54 20.05 19.62
CA TYR A 714 -22.42 20.07 18.45
C TYR A 714 -21.70 19.59 17.17
N VAL A 715 -22.41 18.81 16.35
CA VAL A 715 -21.92 18.29 15.06
C VAL A 715 -22.82 18.77 13.92
N SER A 716 -22.23 19.28 12.85
CA SER A 716 -22.95 19.81 11.68
C SER A 716 -22.21 19.50 10.39
N THR A 717 -22.94 19.23 9.30
CA THR A 717 -22.34 19.01 7.98
C THR A 717 -21.61 20.24 7.44
N SER A 718 -21.97 21.43 7.94
CA SER A 718 -21.32 22.72 7.68
C SER A 718 -20.21 23.10 8.67
N GLY A 719 -19.96 22.24 9.67
CA GLY A 719 -18.96 22.45 10.70
C GLY A 719 -17.52 22.28 10.20
N SER A 720 -16.56 22.38 11.12
CA SER A 720 -15.13 22.20 10.82
C SER A 720 -14.42 21.44 11.94
N ASP A 721 -13.74 20.35 11.60
CA ASP A 721 -12.88 19.62 12.55
C ASP A 721 -11.53 20.31 12.79
N ILE A 722 -11.20 21.34 11.99
CA ILE A 722 -9.95 22.10 12.10
C ILE A 722 -10.17 23.37 12.93
N THR A 723 -11.29 24.06 12.69
CA THR A 723 -11.56 25.39 13.27
C THR A 723 -12.78 25.43 14.19
N GLY A 724 -13.57 24.36 14.26
CA GLY A 724 -14.73 24.28 15.15
C GLY A 724 -14.32 24.26 16.62
N SER A 725 -15.09 24.94 17.47
CA SER A 725 -14.94 24.89 18.93
C SER A 725 -15.78 23.79 19.56
N GLY A 726 -16.72 23.20 18.81
CA GLY A 726 -17.71 22.26 19.32
C GLY A 726 -18.96 22.95 19.89
N GLU A 727 -19.01 24.27 19.89
CA GLU A 727 -20.20 25.04 20.25
C GLU A 727 -21.22 25.05 19.11
N ILE A 728 -22.48 25.41 19.40
CA ILE A 728 -23.56 25.38 18.40
C ILE A 728 -23.30 26.29 17.19
N GLU A 729 -22.61 27.42 17.41
CA GLU A 729 -22.24 28.42 16.40
C GLU A 729 -21.03 27.98 15.57
N TYR A 730 -20.15 27.16 16.15
CA TYR A 730 -18.93 26.64 15.54
C TYR A 730 -18.82 25.12 15.76
N PRO A 731 -19.76 24.34 15.20
CA PRO A 731 -19.83 22.90 15.43
C PRO A 731 -18.69 22.16 14.74
N PHE A 732 -18.38 20.96 15.24
CA PHE A 732 -17.49 20.03 14.54
C PHE A 732 -18.17 19.45 13.29
N GLN A 733 -17.37 18.94 12.35
CA GLN A 733 -17.87 18.33 11.12
C GLN A 733 -18.13 16.84 11.30
N SER A 734 -17.25 16.13 12.01
CA SER A 734 -17.33 14.68 12.18
C SER A 734 -17.70 14.25 13.59
N LEU A 735 -18.39 13.10 13.66
CA LEU A 735 -18.80 12.51 14.93
C LEU A 735 -17.61 11.94 15.72
N SER A 736 -16.63 11.37 15.03
CA SER A 736 -15.39 10.85 15.64
C SER A 736 -14.58 11.98 16.31
N HIS A 737 -14.46 13.14 15.64
CA HIS A 737 -13.80 14.31 16.22
C HIS A 737 -14.55 14.84 17.43
N SER A 738 -15.88 14.84 17.38
CA SER A 738 -16.72 15.26 18.49
C SER A 738 -16.55 14.36 19.70
N TYR A 739 -16.54 13.03 19.51
CA TYR A 739 -16.30 12.07 20.59
C TYR A 739 -14.89 12.19 21.19
N ALA A 740 -13.89 12.54 20.38
CA ALA A 740 -12.55 12.78 20.88
C ALA A 740 -12.51 13.94 21.90
N ARG A 741 -13.30 15.00 21.70
CA ARG A 741 -13.23 16.27 22.45
C ARG A 741 -14.22 16.42 23.61
N VAL A 742 -15.08 15.43 23.84
CA VAL A 742 -16.02 15.45 24.96
C VAL A 742 -15.38 15.01 26.28
N ASP A 743 -15.98 15.44 27.39
CA ASP A 743 -15.63 14.94 28.71
C ASP A 743 -15.98 13.46 28.90
N LYS A 744 -14.94 12.63 29.04
CA LYS A 744 -15.07 11.18 29.26
C LYS A 744 -15.20 10.82 30.74
N GLN A 745 -14.96 11.75 31.66
CA GLN A 745 -15.06 11.51 33.11
C GLN A 745 -16.49 11.69 33.65
N SER A 746 -17.31 12.48 32.97
CA SER A 746 -18.72 12.70 33.30
C SER A 746 -19.64 12.36 32.12
N LEU A 747 -20.96 12.52 32.28
CA LEU A 747 -21.89 12.30 31.18
C LEU A 747 -21.75 13.42 30.14
N ALA A 748 -21.16 13.09 29.00
CA ALA A 748 -21.07 13.99 27.85
C ALA A 748 -22.27 13.88 26.91
N GLN A 749 -22.56 14.97 26.20
CA GLN A 749 -23.61 15.03 25.19
C GLN A 749 -23.03 15.47 23.84
N ILE A 750 -23.32 14.70 22.79
CA ILE A 750 -22.99 15.01 21.39
C ILE A 750 -24.31 15.20 20.65
N LEU A 751 -24.57 16.43 20.24
CA LEU A 751 -25.81 16.85 19.58
C LEU A 751 -25.56 17.03 18.08
N VAL A 752 -26.13 16.15 17.28
CA VAL A 752 -25.92 16.11 15.82
C VAL A 752 -27.07 16.81 15.11
N GLN A 753 -26.75 17.81 14.30
CA GLN A 753 -27.72 18.60 13.55
C GLN A 753 -28.32 17.81 12.37
N ASN A 754 -29.28 18.41 11.66
CA ASN A 754 -29.83 17.86 10.43
C ASN A 754 -28.74 17.64 9.37
N GLY A 755 -28.73 16.46 8.75
CA GLY A 755 -27.82 16.11 7.66
C GLY A 755 -27.52 14.61 7.57
N LEU A 756 -26.80 14.22 6.52
CA LEU A 756 -26.19 12.89 6.39
C LEU A 756 -24.72 12.99 6.78
N PHE A 757 -24.31 12.22 7.79
CA PHE A 757 -22.95 12.20 8.30
C PHE A 757 -22.31 10.85 8.01
N ASN A 758 -21.14 10.87 7.39
CA ASN A 758 -20.35 9.69 7.16
C ASN A 758 -19.39 9.50 8.34
N VAL A 759 -19.53 8.41 9.07
CA VAL A 759 -18.90 8.17 10.37
C VAL A 759 -17.76 7.16 10.19
N SER A 760 -16.57 7.52 10.66
CA SER A 760 -15.44 6.59 10.75
C SER A 760 -15.65 5.62 11.91
N TYR A 761 -14.87 4.55 11.97
CA TYR A 761 -15.00 3.56 13.05
C TYR A 761 -14.66 4.17 14.41
N ILE A 762 -15.61 4.26 15.36
CA ILE A 762 -15.42 4.88 16.69
C ILE A 762 -15.34 3.80 17.77
N THR A 763 -14.26 3.83 18.57
CA THR A 763 -14.10 2.99 19.74
C THR A 763 -14.31 3.79 21.03
N LEU A 764 -15.17 3.28 21.90
CA LEU A 764 -15.49 3.86 23.19
C LEU A 764 -14.97 2.96 24.33
N ASN A 765 -14.41 3.56 25.38
CA ASN A 765 -13.95 2.86 26.57
C ASN A 765 -14.18 3.75 27.81
N SER A 766 -14.74 3.17 28.88
CA SER A 766 -14.89 3.82 30.20
C SER A 766 -15.49 5.24 30.15
N ALA A 767 -16.41 5.49 29.22
CA ALA A 767 -17.03 6.80 28.99
C ALA A 767 -18.56 6.72 29.13
N GLN A 768 -19.17 7.83 29.57
CA GLN A 768 -20.63 7.99 29.62
C GLN A 768 -21.04 9.03 28.60
N VAL A 769 -21.76 8.64 27.55
CA VAL A 769 -22.08 9.55 26.43
C VAL A 769 -23.53 9.42 25.97
N LEU A 770 -24.17 10.55 25.72
CA LEU A 770 -25.40 10.69 24.97
C LEU A 770 -25.08 11.20 23.57
N ILE A 771 -25.45 10.47 22.54
CA ILE A 771 -25.38 10.91 21.14
C ILE A 771 -26.82 11.03 20.64
N GLN A 772 -27.22 12.26 20.32
CA GLN A 772 -28.60 12.59 19.96
C GLN A 772 -28.65 13.35 18.63
N GLY A 773 -29.49 12.87 17.71
CA GLY A 773 -29.83 13.57 16.47
C GLY A 773 -31.02 14.52 16.63
N GLN A 774 -31.33 15.31 15.60
CA GLN A 774 -32.52 16.18 15.60
C GLN A 774 -33.83 15.42 15.28
N GLY A 775 -33.75 14.12 15.05
CA GLY A 775 -34.88 13.26 14.70
C GLY A 775 -34.52 12.31 13.57
N TYR A 776 -35.11 11.12 13.57
CA TYR A 776 -34.81 10.07 12.58
C TYR A 776 -35.08 10.49 11.12
N HIS A 777 -35.86 11.55 10.88
CA HIS A 777 -36.15 12.09 9.54
C HIS A 777 -35.21 13.26 9.14
N LEU A 778 -34.38 13.75 10.05
CA LEU A 778 -33.49 14.91 9.85
C LEU A 778 -32.01 14.52 9.95
N SER A 779 -31.64 13.63 10.88
CA SER A 779 -30.24 13.24 11.09
C SER A 779 -30.02 11.80 10.67
N ALA A 780 -29.08 11.57 9.75
CA ALA A 780 -28.71 10.25 9.27
C ALA A 780 -27.21 9.98 9.41
N LEU A 781 -26.83 8.78 9.83
CA LEU A 781 -25.44 8.32 9.87
C LEU A 781 -25.23 7.15 8.88
N THR A 782 -24.09 7.14 8.20
CA THR A 782 -23.63 6.03 7.36
C THR A 782 -22.16 5.71 7.68
N ASN A 783 -21.71 4.49 7.40
CA ASN A 783 -20.33 4.02 7.67
C ASN A 783 -19.51 3.77 6.40
N GLU A 784 -19.69 4.61 5.37
CA GLU A 784 -19.01 4.47 4.08
C GLU A 784 -17.50 4.73 4.15
N ILE A 785 -16.99 5.43 5.19
CA ILE A 785 -15.54 5.68 5.35
C ILE A 785 -14.78 4.37 5.60
N MET A 786 -15.27 3.53 6.51
CA MET A 786 -14.60 2.30 6.96
C MET A 786 -15.59 1.12 7.05
N PRO A 787 -16.27 0.75 5.95
CA PRO A 787 -17.38 -0.20 6.00
C PRO A 787 -16.97 -1.61 6.45
N ASN A 788 -15.69 -1.96 6.29
CA ASN A 788 -15.13 -3.26 6.69
C ASN A 788 -14.65 -3.31 8.16
N GLU A 789 -14.77 -2.20 8.90
CA GLU A 789 -14.42 -2.12 10.34
C GLU A 789 -15.65 -2.01 11.25
N GLY A 790 -16.77 -1.50 10.74
CA GLY A 790 -18.00 -1.27 11.51
C GLY A 790 -18.24 0.23 11.71
N MET A 791 -18.92 0.61 12.80
CA MET A 791 -19.16 2.03 13.10
C MET A 791 -18.95 2.38 14.57
N PHE A 792 -19.51 1.63 15.51
CA PHE A 792 -19.30 1.82 16.94
C PHE A 792 -18.83 0.53 17.61
N TRP A 793 -17.78 0.65 18.42
CA TRP A 793 -17.34 -0.40 19.32
C TRP A 793 -17.33 0.10 20.76
N LEU A 794 -18.16 -0.50 21.60
CA LEU A 794 -18.31 -0.16 23.01
C LEU A 794 -17.58 -1.19 23.86
N GLN A 795 -16.49 -0.79 24.50
CA GLN A 795 -15.70 -1.62 25.41
C GLN A 795 -16.21 -1.53 26.85
N SER A 796 -15.59 -2.30 27.75
CA SER A 796 -15.99 -2.37 29.16
C SER A 796 -16.07 -1.00 29.83
N GLY A 797 -17.05 -0.81 30.71
CA GLY A 797 -17.25 0.45 31.43
C GLY A 797 -17.94 1.58 30.64
N VAL A 798 -18.22 1.39 29.35
CA VAL A 798 -18.97 2.37 28.55
C VAL A 798 -20.46 2.36 28.91
N ILE A 799 -21.06 3.55 28.97
CA ILE A 799 -22.51 3.75 28.97
C ILE A 799 -22.85 4.69 27.82
N MET A 800 -23.53 4.16 26.81
CA MET A 800 -23.93 4.92 25.63
C MET A 800 -25.44 5.02 25.51
N HIS A 801 -25.95 6.24 25.41
CA HIS A 801 -27.32 6.53 24.99
C HIS A 801 -27.25 7.04 23.56
N PHE A 802 -27.98 6.42 22.65
CA PHE A 802 -27.98 6.74 21.22
C PHE A 802 -29.41 6.90 20.74
N GLU A 803 -29.78 8.08 20.27
CA GLU A 803 -31.17 8.37 19.92
C GLU A 803 -31.36 9.34 18.76
N ASP A 804 -32.53 9.25 18.11
CA ASP A 804 -33.02 10.19 17.11
C ASP A 804 -32.24 10.21 15.77
N PHE A 805 -31.85 9.04 15.24
CA PHE A 805 -31.14 8.90 13.95
C PHE A 805 -31.78 7.93 12.96
N THR A 806 -31.60 8.18 11.66
CA THR A 806 -31.59 7.11 10.65
C THR A 806 -30.16 6.56 10.48
N LEU A 807 -30.01 5.25 10.48
CA LEU A 807 -28.73 4.56 10.31
C LEU A 807 -28.76 3.80 8.99
N ILE A 808 -27.82 4.13 8.09
CA ILE A 808 -27.70 3.54 6.76
C ILE A 808 -26.48 2.65 6.75
N GLN A 809 -26.68 1.34 6.63
CA GLN A 809 -25.57 0.40 6.50
C GLN A 809 -24.92 0.55 5.12
N SER A 810 -23.59 0.58 5.08
CA SER A 810 -22.80 0.47 3.84
C SER A 810 -22.46 -0.97 3.51
N GLN A 811 -22.24 -1.26 2.23
CA GLN A 811 -21.81 -2.59 1.78
C GLN A 811 -20.45 -2.96 2.40
N CYS A 812 -20.33 -4.17 2.92
CA CYS A 812 -19.13 -4.66 3.58
C CYS A 812 -18.82 -6.09 3.19
N ILE A 813 -17.53 -6.37 2.96
CA ILE A 813 -17.02 -7.70 2.64
C ILE A 813 -16.74 -8.47 3.94
N ASN A 814 -16.28 -7.76 4.98
CA ASN A 814 -15.98 -8.36 6.28
C ASN A 814 -17.28 -8.82 6.99
N LYS A 815 -17.31 -10.06 7.49
CA LYS A 815 -18.42 -10.64 8.27
C LYS A 815 -18.39 -10.23 9.75
N GLU A 816 -17.24 -9.75 10.21
CA GLU A 816 -16.93 -9.44 11.61
C GLU A 816 -16.82 -7.93 11.85
N ALA A 817 -17.67 -7.12 11.20
CA ALA A 817 -17.58 -5.65 11.23
C ALA A 817 -18.94 -5.00 11.52
N PRO A 818 -19.56 -5.24 12.69
CA PRO A 818 -20.93 -4.82 12.92
C PRO A 818 -21.04 -3.29 13.03
N MET A 819 -22.21 -2.72 12.68
CA MET A 819 -22.42 -1.28 12.89
C MET A 819 -22.33 -0.93 14.38
N PHE A 820 -22.84 -1.79 15.26
CA PHE A 820 -22.66 -1.69 16.70
C PHE A 820 -22.10 -2.99 17.26
N GLU A 821 -20.90 -2.94 17.82
CA GLU A 821 -20.32 -3.99 18.65
C GLU A 821 -20.31 -3.55 20.10
N VAL A 822 -20.91 -4.35 20.99
CA VAL A 822 -20.99 -4.04 22.42
C VAL A 822 -20.36 -5.18 23.20
N GLY A 823 -19.20 -4.91 23.81
CA GLY A 823 -18.42 -5.88 24.56
C GLY A 823 -18.87 -6.06 26.01
N ASP A 824 -18.13 -6.92 26.73
CA ASP A 824 -18.43 -7.29 28.11
C ASP A 824 -18.34 -6.08 29.06
N GLY A 825 -19.35 -5.92 29.91
CA GLY A 825 -19.45 -4.81 30.87
C GLY A 825 -19.87 -3.45 30.27
N ALA A 826 -20.08 -3.35 28.96
CA ALA A 826 -20.62 -2.15 28.32
C ALA A 826 -22.16 -2.09 28.43
N LYS A 827 -22.72 -0.88 28.47
CA LYS A 827 -24.16 -0.62 28.49
C LYS A 827 -24.58 0.24 27.30
N ILE A 828 -25.58 -0.20 26.56
CA ILE A 828 -26.12 0.54 25.42
C ILE A 828 -27.63 0.76 25.55
N ARG A 829 -28.10 1.97 25.21
CA ARG A 829 -29.50 2.28 24.99
C ARG A 829 -29.66 2.89 23.61
N ILE A 830 -30.37 2.20 22.71
CA ILE A 830 -30.74 2.73 21.40
C ILE A 830 -32.22 3.09 21.43
N GLN A 831 -32.59 4.32 21.09
CA GLN A 831 -33.97 4.78 21.17
C GLN A 831 -34.39 5.66 19.99
N ARG A 832 -35.62 5.51 19.48
CA ARG A 832 -36.18 6.36 18.38
C ARG A 832 -35.29 6.41 17.13
N CYS A 833 -34.70 5.27 16.76
CA CYS A 833 -33.83 5.14 15.58
C CYS A 833 -34.48 4.34 14.45
N ASN A 834 -33.99 4.54 13.22
CA ASN A 834 -34.40 3.79 12.04
C ASN A 834 -33.19 3.20 11.31
N PHE A 835 -33.05 1.88 11.31
CA PHE A 835 -31.99 1.16 10.59
C PHE A 835 -32.50 0.73 9.22
N ARG A 836 -31.72 1.02 8.18
CA ARG A 836 -32.03 0.60 6.81
C ARG A 836 -30.77 0.31 5.99
N SER A 837 -30.93 -0.42 4.89
CA SER A 837 -29.89 -0.50 3.86
C SER A 837 -29.88 0.77 2.98
N ASN A 838 -28.82 0.93 2.19
CA ASN A 838 -28.78 1.96 1.15
C ASN A 838 -29.77 1.70 0.00
N HIS A 839 -30.27 0.46 -0.15
CA HIS A 839 -31.19 0.03 -1.21
C HIS A 839 -32.63 -0.03 -0.68
N ILE A 840 -33.35 1.08 -0.74
CA ILE A 840 -34.78 1.12 -0.38
C ILE A 840 -35.65 0.69 -1.57
N ASP A 841 -35.29 1.07 -2.80
CA ASP A 841 -36.22 1.00 -3.93
C ASP A 841 -36.17 -0.31 -4.72
N LYS A 842 -35.15 -1.14 -4.48
CA LYS A 842 -34.95 -2.44 -5.12
C LYS A 842 -34.35 -3.44 -4.15
N MET A 843 -34.68 -4.72 -4.30
CA MET A 843 -33.91 -5.78 -3.62
C MET A 843 -32.47 -5.76 -4.15
N PRO A 844 -31.45 -5.78 -3.27
CA PRO A 844 -30.06 -5.85 -3.69
C PRO A 844 -29.77 -7.15 -4.43
N ASP A 845 -28.86 -7.10 -5.40
CA ASP A 845 -28.37 -8.30 -6.05
C ASP A 845 -27.47 -9.04 -5.06
N VAL A 846 -27.98 -10.09 -4.41
CA VAL A 846 -27.24 -10.87 -3.39
C VAL A 846 -25.95 -11.51 -3.89
N THR A 847 -25.69 -11.46 -5.21
CA THR A 847 -24.43 -11.93 -5.82
C THR A 847 -23.40 -10.81 -6.02
N LYS A 848 -23.79 -9.54 -5.86
CA LYS A 848 -22.93 -8.35 -6.09
C LYS A 848 -22.93 -7.36 -4.92
N ASP A 849 -24.05 -7.23 -4.22
CA ASP A 849 -24.29 -6.30 -3.12
C ASP A 849 -24.16 -7.05 -1.77
N PHE A 850 -22.95 -7.10 -1.21
CA PHE A 850 -22.69 -7.85 0.03
C PHE A 850 -22.80 -6.97 1.27
N TYR A 851 -23.68 -7.38 2.18
CA TYR A 851 -23.80 -6.87 3.55
C TYR A 851 -23.43 -8.01 4.49
N ASN A 852 -22.15 -8.37 4.49
CA ASN A 852 -21.70 -9.61 5.13
C ASN A 852 -21.74 -9.57 6.67
N SER A 853 -21.88 -8.39 7.26
CA SER A 853 -21.78 -8.18 8.71
C SER A 853 -23.14 -7.96 9.39
N PRO A 854 -23.31 -8.40 10.66
CA PRO A 854 -24.45 -8.01 11.49
C PRO A 854 -24.58 -6.49 11.64
N ILE A 855 -25.78 -5.99 11.87
CA ILE A 855 -26.00 -4.59 12.23
C ILE A 855 -25.65 -4.37 13.70
N ILE A 856 -26.15 -5.24 14.59
CA ILE A 856 -25.94 -5.11 16.04
C ILE A 856 -25.43 -6.44 16.57
N ARG A 857 -24.31 -6.39 17.29
CA ARG A 857 -23.74 -7.50 18.04
C ARG A 857 -23.50 -7.09 19.49
N ILE A 858 -24.15 -7.79 20.42
CA ILE A 858 -23.98 -7.61 21.86
C ILE A 858 -23.31 -8.86 22.42
N ILE A 859 -22.08 -8.75 22.91
CA ILE A 859 -21.32 -9.83 23.54
C ILE A 859 -21.19 -9.51 25.03
N ARG A 860 -21.99 -10.18 25.88
CA ARG A 860 -22.02 -9.94 27.35
C ARG A 860 -22.33 -8.48 27.79
N GLY A 861 -22.67 -7.60 26.86
CA GLY A 861 -23.12 -6.23 27.16
C GLY A 861 -24.54 -6.18 27.74
N GLN A 862 -24.95 -5.03 28.28
CA GLN A 862 -26.27 -4.83 28.88
C GLN A 862 -27.02 -3.66 28.24
N GLY A 863 -28.31 -3.53 28.52
CA GLY A 863 -29.10 -2.35 28.16
C GLY A 863 -30.35 -2.67 27.35
N GLY A 864 -30.60 -1.94 26.26
CA GLY A 864 -31.75 -2.26 25.41
C GLY A 864 -32.01 -1.36 24.21
N ILE A 865 -33.01 -1.77 23.43
CA ILE A 865 -33.44 -1.13 22.18
C ILE A 865 -34.92 -0.76 22.32
N TYR A 866 -35.28 0.50 22.07
CA TYR A 866 -36.59 1.07 22.38
C TYR A 866 -37.14 1.89 21.21
N ASP A 867 -38.36 1.61 20.76
CA ASP A 867 -39.04 2.39 19.71
C ASP A 867 -38.19 2.52 18.41
N VAL A 868 -37.57 1.41 17.99
CA VAL A 868 -36.68 1.35 16.81
C VAL A 868 -37.34 0.65 15.63
N LEU A 869 -37.15 1.19 14.42
CA LEU A 869 -37.54 0.56 13.16
C LEU A 869 -36.31 -0.05 12.48
N PHE A 870 -36.42 -1.31 12.06
CA PHE A 870 -35.49 -1.98 11.16
C PHE A 870 -36.24 -2.24 9.86
N TYR A 871 -35.77 -1.66 8.75
CA TYR A 871 -36.51 -1.62 7.49
C TYR A 871 -35.62 -1.92 6.28
N LYS A 872 -36.04 -2.86 5.42
CA LYS A 872 -35.35 -3.22 4.17
C LYS A 872 -33.85 -3.48 4.40
N ILE A 873 -33.58 -4.42 5.28
CA ILE A 873 -32.22 -4.86 5.61
C ILE A 873 -31.98 -6.21 4.95
N TYR A 874 -30.85 -6.30 4.26
CA TYR A 874 -30.43 -7.50 3.56
C TYR A 874 -29.01 -7.79 4.05
N THR A 875 -28.77 -8.96 4.64
CA THR A 875 -27.42 -9.36 5.08
C THR A 875 -27.06 -10.72 4.51
N SER A 876 -25.77 -11.01 4.36
CA SER A 876 -25.26 -12.30 3.87
C SER A 876 -24.38 -12.96 4.92
N GLY A 877 -24.62 -14.24 5.22
CA GLY A 877 -23.93 -14.99 6.27
C GLY A 877 -24.76 -15.12 7.55
N ASN A 878 -24.63 -14.15 8.46
CA ASN A 878 -25.11 -14.24 9.84
C ASN A 878 -26.37 -13.37 10.10
N SER A 879 -27.03 -13.62 11.24
CA SER A 879 -28.16 -12.83 11.74
C SER A 879 -27.80 -11.34 11.87
N PRO A 880 -28.64 -10.42 11.36
CA PRO A 880 -28.45 -8.97 11.48
C PRO A 880 -28.34 -8.48 12.93
N ILE A 881 -29.02 -9.15 13.86
CA ILE A 881 -28.98 -8.82 15.28
C ILE A 881 -28.53 -10.05 16.07
N GLN A 882 -27.47 -9.89 16.85
CA GLN A 882 -26.87 -10.93 17.66
C GLN A 882 -26.78 -10.46 19.11
N ILE A 883 -27.33 -11.24 20.05
CA ILE A 883 -27.21 -10.99 21.49
C ILE A 883 -26.64 -12.26 22.12
N LEU A 884 -25.34 -12.23 22.36
CA LEU A 884 -24.50 -13.32 22.81
C LEU A 884 -24.14 -13.10 24.28
N GLN A 885 -25.06 -13.49 25.16
CA GLN A 885 -24.88 -13.46 26.62
C GLN A 885 -24.34 -14.80 27.18
N GLY A 886 -24.24 -15.81 26.31
CA GLY A 886 -23.65 -17.10 26.58
C GLY A 886 -22.15 -17.10 26.33
N ILE A 887 -21.37 -17.73 27.21
CA ILE A 887 -19.97 -18.07 26.92
C ILE A 887 -19.95 -19.01 25.72
N ASP A 888 -19.20 -18.60 24.70
CA ASP A 888 -18.30 -19.48 23.96
C ASP A 888 -16.88 -18.87 24.04
N ASP A 889 -16.29 -18.87 25.24
CA ASP A 889 -14.86 -18.54 25.47
C ASP A 889 -13.94 -19.72 25.09
N MET A 890 -14.50 -20.76 24.46
CA MET A 890 -13.76 -21.89 23.94
C MET A 890 -13.85 -21.83 22.43
N ASN A 891 -13.02 -20.99 21.81
CA ASN A 891 -12.82 -21.03 20.36
C ASN A 891 -12.56 -22.50 19.93
N TRP A 892 -13.58 -23.16 19.39
CA TRP A 892 -13.53 -24.59 19.08
C TRP A 892 -12.55 -24.91 17.95
N ASP A 893 -12.06 -23.88 17.24
CA ASP A 893 -11.13 -23.99 16.13
C ASP A 893 -9.64 -24.04 16.54
N ILE A 894 -9.28 -23.90 17.83
CA ILE A 894 -7.87 -23.99 18.29
C ILE A 894 -7.55 -25.39 18.83
N THR A 895 -6.72 -26.12 18.10
CA THR A 895 -6.28 -27.51 18.28
C THR A 895 -5.49 -27.78 19.58
N ASP A 896 -6.13 -28.37 20.60
CA ASP A 896 -5.63 -29.52 21.37
C ASP A 896 -6.68 -29.94 22.43
N LEU A 897 -7.30 -31.10 22.22
CA LEU A 897 -8.28 -31.70 23.13
C LEU A 897 -7.64 -32.15 24.46
N THR A 898 -6.33 -32.40 24.46
CA THR A 898 -5.58 -32.98 25.58
C THR A 898 -5.36 -31.95 26.69
N ALA A 899 -4.90 -30.74 26.33
CA ALA A 899 -4.79 -29.62 27.28
C ALA A 899 -6.14 -29.23 27.93
N ARG A 900 -7.27 -29.51 27.28
CA ARG A 900 -8.63 -29.24 27.78
C ARG A 900 -9.08 -30.25 28.83
N LEU A 901 -8.69 -31.51 28.69
CA LEU A 901 -8.98 -32.59 29.64
C LEU A 901 -8.12 -32.50 30.90
N ASP A 902 -6.91 -31.93 30.78
CA ASP A 902 -5.96 -31.78 31.88
C ASP A 902 -6.12 -30.46 32.66
N ALA A 903 -6.97 -29.54 32.20
CA ALA A 903 -7.30 -28.32 32.94
C ALA A 903 -8.01 -28.68 34.26
N SER A 904 -7.42 -28.26 35.39
CA SER A 904 -7.94 -28.61 36.71
C SER A 904 -9.39 -28.14 36.89
N LYS A 905 -10.20 -28.89 37.66
CA LYS A 905 -11.56 -28.47 38.06
C LYS A 905 -11.62 -27.07 38.68
N ALA A 906 -10.50 -26.58 39.24
CA ALA A 906 -10.38 -25.22 39.75
C ALA A 906 -10.27 -24.15 38.64
N GLN A 907 -9.62 -24.46 37.50
CA GLN A 907 -9.56 -23.57 36.33
C GLN A 907 -10.90 -23.52 35.57
N GLN A 908 -11.62 -24.65 35.49
CA GLN A 908 -12.98 -24.70 34.92
C GLN A 908 -14.02 -24.03 35.85
N ALA A 909 -13.79 -24.00 37.17
CA ALA A 909 -14.64 -23.30 38.11
C ALA A 909 -14.32 -21.79 38.21
N ALA A 910 -13.05 -21.39 38.03
CA ALA A 910 -12.65 -19.98 38.12
C ALA A 910 -13.28 -19.09 37.03
N THR A 911 -13.54 -19.61 35.83
CA THR A 911 -14.24 -18.89 34.76
C THR A 911 -15.74 -18.71 35.02
N THR A 912 -16.36 -19.55 35.85
CA THR A 912 -17.80 -19.50 36.16
C THR A 912 -18.11 -18.64 37.41
N TYR A 913 -17.12 -18.37 38.27
CA TYR A 913 -17.32 -17.77 39.60
C TYR A 913 -17.15 -16.24 39.70
N LEU A 914 -16.65 -15.55 38.66
CA LEU A 914 -16.30 -14.11 38.75
C LEU A 914 -17.47 -13.13 38.50
N TYR A 915 -18.60 -13.58 37.94
CA TYR A 915 -19.67 -12.68 37.48
C TYR A 915 -20.79 -12.51 38.53
N LYS A 916 -20.70 -11.47 39.36
CA LYS A 916 -21.68 -11.16 40.44
C LYS A 916 -22.96 -10.44 39.98
N THR A 917 -23.02 -9.93 38.75
CA THR A 917 -24.14 -9.09 38.26
C THR A 917 -24.93 -9.78 37.14
N PRO A 918 -26.28 -9.85 37.20
CA PRO A 918 -27.09 -10.37 36.11
C PRO A 918 -26.96 -9.53 34.83
N ASN A 919 -26.72 -10.18 33.68
CA ASN A 919 -26.68 -9.49 32.39
C ASN A 919 -28.11 -9.34 31.85
N LYS A 920 -28.64 -8.11 31.83
CA LYS A 920 -29.99 -7.81 31.39
C LYS A 920 -29.99 -7.04 30.07
N PHE A 921 -30.72 -7.54 29.08
CA PHE A 921 -30.95 -6.85 27.80
C PHE A 921 -32.45 -6.80 27.46
N GLU A 922 -32.96 -5.65 27.03
CA GLU A 922 -34.38 -5.47 26.70
C GLU A 922 -34.61 -4.97 25.26
N MET A 923 -35.71 -5.38 24.64
CA MET A 923 -36.23 -4.82 23.38
C MET A 923 -37.69 -4.45 23.57
N LYS A 924 -38.07 -3.20 23.32
CA LYS A 924 -39.46 -2.74 23.46
C LYS A 924 -39.93 -1.92 22.27
N ASN A 925 -41.14 -2.22 21.81
CA ASN A 925 -41.81 -1.49 20.72
C ASN A 925 -40.97 -1.40 19.42
N CYS A 926 -40.11 -2.40 19.14
CA CYS A 926 -39.31 -2.40 17.92
C CYS A 926 -40.12 -2.98 16.75
N THR A 927 -39.95 -2.43 15.55
CA THR A 927 -40.56 -2.97 14.32
C THR A 927 -39.49 -3.50 13.39
N PHE A 928 -39.64 -4.74 12.93
CA PHE A 928 -38.78 -5.41 11.97
C PHE A 928 -39.59 -5.64 10.69
N LYS A 929 -39.31 -4.88 9.64
CA LYS A 929 -40.06 -4.90 8.38
C LYS A 929 -39.12 -5.20 7.22
N GLN A 930 -39.40 -6.26 6.46
CA GLN A 930 -38.65 -6.61 5.25
C GLN A 930 -37.15 -6.84 5.53
N ILE A 931 -36.85 -7.74 6.47
CA ILE A 931 -35.46 -8.13 6.81
C ILE A 931 -35.19 -9.53 6.30
N PHE A 932 -34.22 -9.64 5.40
CA PHE A 932 -33.91 -10.86 4.65
C PHE A 932 -32.43 -11.21 4.76
N PRO A 933 -32.03 -11.98 5.78
CA PRO A 933 -30.65 -12.41 5.94
C PRO A 933 -30.43 -13.78 5.24
N TYR A 934 -29.53 -13.80 4.27
CA TYR A 934 -29.21 -14.96 3.43
C TYR A 934 -28.10 -15.81 4.06
N LYS A 935 -28.21 -17.14 4.12
CA LYS A 935 -27.10 -18.03 4.43
C LYS A 935 -26.21 -18.12 3.18
N GLY A 936 -25.03 -17.52 3.23
CA GLY A 936 -24.08 -17.57 2.11
C GLY A 936 -23.47 -18.96 1.94
N ASN A 937 -23.27 -19.40 0.69
CA ASN A 937 -22.46 -20.58 0.40
C ASN A 937 -20.99 -20.35 0.82
N ASN A 938 -20.37 -21.42 1.31
CA ASN A 938 -19.02 -21.41 1.86
C ASN A 938 -17.97 -21.04 0.78
N PRO A 939 -17.16 -19.98 0.94
CA PRO A 939 -16.19 -19.55 -0.06
C PRO A 939 -14.95 -20.47 -0.19
N SER A 940 -14.82 -21.49 0.67
CA SER A 940 -13.69 -22.44 0.64
C SER A 940 -13.75 -23.44 -0.52
N ALA A 941 -14.86 -23.47 -1.26
CA ALA A 941 -14.92 -24.11 -2.58
C ALA A 941 -14.56 -23.03 -3.60
N GLY A 942 -13.44 -23.21 -4.33
CA GLY A 942 -12.99 -22.26 -5.37
C GLY A 942 -14.09 -21.87 -6.35
N PRO A 943 -13.87 -20.83 -7.20
CA PRO A 943 -14.94 -20.17 -7.94
C PRO A 943 -15.77 -21.21 -8.70
N PRO A 944 -17.02 -21.49 -8.29
CA PRO A 944 -17.87 -22.35 -9.08
C PRO A 944 -18.14 -21.59 -10.36
N ALA A 945 -17.95 -22.24 -11.51
CA ALA A 945 -18.49 -21.77 -12.76
C ALA A 945 -19.97 -21.41 -12.51
N ILE A 946 -20.37 -20.20 -12.88
CA ILE A 946 -21.74 -19.72 -12.79
C ILE A 946 -22.68 -20.77 -13.39
N PRO A 947 -23.74 -21.16 -12.67
CA PRO A 947 -25.03 -21.19 -13.33
C PRO A 947 -25.99 -20.28 -12.56
N ASP A 948 -26.71 -19.47 -13.32
CA ASP A 948 -27.74 -18.54 -12.84
C ASP A 948 -28.59 -19.15 -11.72
N SER A 949 -28.41 -18.61 -10.51
CA SER A 949 -29.12 -18.97 -9.28
C SER A 949 -30.65 -18.73 -9.37
N VAL A 950 -31.10 -18.11 -10.45
CA VAL A 950 -32.52 -17.86 -10.74
C VAL A 950 -33.20 -19.07 -11.40
N THR A 951 -32.45 -20.01 -12.00
CA THR A 951 -33.02 -21.16 -12.75
C THR A 951 -32.92 -22.51 -12.04
N LEU A 952 -32.24 -22.60 -10.89
CA LEU A 952 -32.11 -23.85 -10.13
C LEU A 952 -33.35 -24.14 -9.27
N ALA A 953 -33.63 -25.43 -9.08
CA ALA A 953 -34.76 -25.96 -8.31
C ALA A 953 -34.60 -25.68 -6.80
N ASP A 954 -35.72 -25.49 -6.10
CA ASP A 954 -35.80 -25.01 -4.69
C ASP A 954 -34.95 -25.79 -3.67
N ASN A 955 -34.59 -27.03 -3.97
CA ASN A 955 -33.78 -27.90 -3.12
C ASN A 955 -32.28 -27.53 -3.07
N GLU A 956 -31.84 -26.56 -3.87
CA GLU A 956 -30.46 -26.02 -3.85
C GLU A 956 -30.41 -24.52 -3.49
N ARG A 957 -31.54 -23.91 -3.09
CA ARG A 957 -31.62 -22.47 -2.76
C ARG A 957 -31.24 -22.16 -1.31
N ASN A 958 -30.48 -21.06 -1.17
CA ASN A 958 -29.97 -20.45 0.06
C ASN A 958 -30.96 -20.55 1.25
N GLU A 959 -30.55 -21.26 2.31
CA GLU A 959 -31.24 -21.20 3.61
C GLU A 959 -31.24 -19.74 4.12
N PHE A 960 -32.27 -19.31 4.83
CA PHE A 960 -32.27 -18.00 5.49
C PHE A 960 -31.80 -18.14 6.93
N THR A 961 -31.06 -17.16 7.45
CA THR A 961 -30.71 -17.10 8.88
C THR A 961 -31.81 -16.38 9.69
N PRO A 962 -31.87 -16.56 11.02
CA PRO A 962 -32.83 -15.81 11.85
C PRO A 962 -32.48 -14.32 11.87
N THR A 963 -33.48 -13.44 11.98
CA THR A 963 -33.27 -11.98 12.04
C THR A 963 -32.58 -11.60 13.35
N ILE A 964 -32.96 -12.27 14.44
CA ILE A 964 -32.37 -12.10 15.76
C ILE A 964 -31.84 -13.46 16.23
N ARG A 965 -30.57 -13.49 16.61
CA ARG A 965 -29.94 -14.64 17.27
C ARG A 965 -29.62 -14.30 18.73
N LEU A 966 -30.12 -15.11 19.65
CA LEU A 966 -29.89 -14.98 21.09
C LEU A 966 -29.11 -16.20 21.58
N ALA A 967 -28.01 -16.00 22.31
CA ALA A 967 -27.32 -17.07 23.03
C ALA A 967 -27.29 -16.73 24.53
N MET A 968 -27.78 -17.61 25.39
CA MET A 968 -28.06 -17.27 26.80
C MET A 968 -27.42 -18.24 27.82
N THR A 969 -26.96 -17.68 28.95
CA THR A 969 -26.45 -18.36 30.15
C THR A 969 -27.44 -18.28 31.33
N PRO A 970 -27.31 -19.17 32.35
CA PRO A 970 -28.23 -19.23 33.50
C PRO A 970 -28.41 -17.92 34.30
N ARG A 971 -27.52 -16.93 34.16
CA ARG A 971 -27.61 -15.62 34.85
C ARG A 971 -28.02 -14.46 33.92
N SER A 972 -28.38 -14.76 32.67
CA SER A 972 -28.71 -13.75 31.66
C SER A 972 -30.22 -13.57 31.52
N THR A 973 -30.68 -12.32 31.50
CA THR A 973 -32.08 -11.95 31.31
C THR A 973 -32.29 -11.24 29.99
N PHE A 974 -33.21 -11.72 29.17
CA PHE A 974 -33.65 -11.10 27.94
C PHE A 974 -35.14 -10.82 28.00
N ASN A 975 -35.56 -9.58 27.72
CA ASN A 975 -36.97 -9.19 27.72
C ASN A 975 -37.33 -8.52 26.39
N MET A 976 -38.23 -9.12 25.62
CA MET A 976 -38.79 -8.55 24.40
C MET A 976 -40.28 -8.33 24.56
N SER A 977 -40.72 -7.07 24.42
CA SER A 977 -42.14 -6.75 24.54
C SER A 977 -42.68 -5.73 23.54
N GLY A 978 -43.85 -6.02 22.96
CA GLY A 978 -44.51 -5.09 22.03
C GLY A 978 -43.83 -4.95 20.67
N CYS A 979 -42.91 -5.86 20.32
CA CYS A 979 -42.20 -5.83 19.05
C CYS A 979 -43.06 -6.41 17.92
N THR A 980 -42.89 -5.89 16.70
CA THR A 980 -43.67 -6.28 15.52
C THR A 980 -42.74 -6.77 14.40
N PHE A 981 -43.01 -7.94 13.84
CA PHE A 981 -42.25 -8.58 12.77
C PHE A 981 -43.14 -8.68 11.53
N ILE A 982 -42.73 -8.06 10.42
CA ILE A 982 -43.48 -7.96 9.16
C ILE A 982 -42.57 -8.40 8.02
N GLN A 983 -42.93 -9.48 7.30
CA GLN A 983 -42.15 -9.96 6.14
C GLN A 983 -40.65 -10.13 6.47
N THR A 984 -40.34 -10.81 7.57
CA THR A 984 -38.98 -10.95 8.11
C THR A 984 -38.74 -12.37 8.59
N THR A 985 -37.48 -12.80 8.64
CA THR A 985 -37.12 -14.06 9.29
C THR A 985 -37.29 -13.93 10.81
N GLY A 986 -37.55 -15.04 11.51
CA GLY A 986 -37.94 -15.01 12.91
C GLY A 986 -36.77 -14.83 13.90
N ILE A 987 -36.93 -15.37 15.12
CA ILE A 987 -35.94 -15.30 16.21
C ILE A 987 -35.40 -16.70 16.50
N GLU A 988 -34.09 -16.83 16.68
CA GLU A 988 -33.44 -18.03 17.21
C GLU A 988 -32.87 -17.77 18.60
N ILE A 989 -33.13 -18.70 19.51
CA ILE A 989 -32.66 -18.69 20.90
C ILE A 989 -31.87 -19.96 21.15
N THR A 990 -30.57 -19.83 21.41
CA THR A 990 -29.69 -20.91 21.85
C THR A 990 -29.50 -20.84 23.36
N LEU A 991 -29.76 -21.94 24.04
CA LEU A 991 -29.62 -22.08 25.49
C LEU A 991 -28.47 -23.03 25.81
N ASN A 992 -27.56 -22.61 26.67
CA ASN A 992 -26.50 -23.48 27.21
C ASN A 992 -27.13 -24.53 28.16
N GLU A 993 -26.59 -25.75 28.24
CA GLU A 993 -27.10 -26.78 29.17
C GLU A 993 -27.09 -26.31 30.64
N SER A 994 -26.07 -25.52 31.01
CA SER A 994 -25.98 -24.88 32.34
C SER A 994 -27.13 -23.91 32.64
N PHE A 995 -27.87 -23.43 31.63
CA PHE A 995 -29.04 -22.56 31.80
C PHE A 995 -30.08 -23.17 32.75
N TRP A 996 -30.14 -24.51 32.78
CA TRP A 996 -31.10 -25.29 33.57
C TRP A 996 -30.55 -25.79 34.92
N GLN A 997 -29.25 -25.59 35.22
CA GLN A 997 -28.64 -26.10 36.46
C GLN A 997 -29.13 -25.33 37.69
N ASN A 998 -29.53 -26.07 38.73
CA ASN A 998 -30.29 -25.55 39.88
C ASN A 998 -29.48 -24.78 40.94
N ASP A 999 -28.17 -24.60 40.74
CA ASP A 999 -27.23 -24.23 41.81
C ASP A 999 -27.12 -22.71 42.08
N PHE A 1000 -27.88 -21.86 41.38
CA PHE A 1000 -27.75 -20.40 41.45
C PHE A 1000 -28.97 -19.69 42.08
N LYS A 1001 -28.72 -18.80 43.06
CA LYS A 1001 -29.72 -17.93 43.72
C LYS A 1001 -30.22 -16.78 42.82
N ASP A 1002 -29.42 -16.33 41.86
CA ASP A 1002 -29.73 -15.21 40.95
C ASP A 1002 -29.92 -15.73 39.51
N ARG A 1003 -31.14 -16.17 39.16
CA ARG A 1003 -31.45 -16.78 37.86
C ARG A 1003 -31.86 -15.74 36.82
N GLY A 1004 -31.34 -15.89 35.61
CA GLY A 1004 -31.76 -15.14 34.43
C GLY A 1004 -33.09 -15.63 33.86
N GLN A 1005 -33.79 -14.76 33.11
CA GLN A 1005 -35.10 -15.07 32.50
C GLN A 1005 -35.17 -14.67 31.03
N ILE A 1006 -35.89 -15.44 30.22
CA ILE A 1006 -36.29 -15.06 28.86
C ILE A 1006 -37.76 -14.69 28.89
N ILE A 1007 -38.10 -13.46 28.54
CA ILE A 1007 -39.47 -12.95 28.56
C ILE A 1007 -39.81 -12.47 27.15
N LEU A 1008 -40.80 -13.08 26.52
CA LEU A 1008 -41.34 -12.66 25.22
C LEU A 1008 -42.82 -12.35 25.40
N GLN A 1009 -43.20 -11.06 25.37
CA GLN A 1009 -44.55 -10.64 25.70
C GLN A 1009 -45.17 -9.68 24.68
N ASN A 1010 -46.45 -9.88 24.31
CA ASN A 1010 -47.20 -8.94 23.46
C ASN A 1010 -46.53 -8.66 22.08
N ASN A 1011 -45.72 -9.57 21.54
CA ASN A 1011 -45.09 -9.39 20.23
C ASN A 1011 -46.03 -9.83 19.10
N ILE A 1012 -45.93 -9.22 17.93
CA ILE A 1012 -46.73 -9.50 16.75
C ILE A 1012 -45.83 -10.06 15.64
N PHE A 1013 -46.16 -11.23 15.12
CA PHE A 1013 -45.49 -11.83 13.96
C PHE A 1013 -46.49 -11.92 12.82
N SER A 1014 -46.28 -11.16 11.76
CA SER A 1014 -47.22 -10.99 10.67
C SER A 1014 -46.58 -11.26 9.31
N LYS A 1015 -47.22 -12.12 8.52
CA LYS A 1015 -47.06 -12.08 7.06
C LYS A 1015 -48.13 -11.12 6.55
N ILE A 1016 -47.77 -9.87 6.26
CA ILE A 1016 -48.68 -9.05 5.45
C ILE A 1016 -48.54 -9.58 4.02
N GLY A 1017 -49.39 -10.55 3.69
CA GLY A 1017 -49.69 -10.92 2.32
C GLY A 1017 -50.60 -9.86 1.74
N GLN A 1018 -50.03 -8.76 1.24
CA GLN A 1018 -50.65 -8.02 0.16
C GLN A 1018 -49.72 -8.15 -1.03
N ASN A 1019 -50.30 -8.56 -2.17
CA ASN A 1019 -49.63 -8.63 -3.46
C ASN A 1019 -48.68 -7.43 -3.61
N LEU A 1020 -47.38 -7.69 -3.71
CA LEU A 1020 -46.32 -6.69 -3.91
C LEU A 1020 -46.49 -5.86 -5.22
N ASN A 1021 -47.58 -6.06 -5.95
CA ASN A 1021 -47.83 -5.49 -7.26
C ASN A 1021 -48.73 -4.23 -7.26
N LEU A 1022 -49.27 -3.75 -6.13
CA LEU A 1022 -50.39 -2.79 -6.20
C LEU A 1022 -50.32 -1.44 -5.46
N GLU A 1023 -49.39 -1.15 -4.54
CA GLU A 1023 -49.49 0.14 -3.80
C GLU A 1023 -48.19 0.92 -3.49
N GLU A 1024 -47.02 0.61 -4.08
CA GLU A 1024 -45.87 1.55 -4.03
C GLU A 1024 -45.43 1.98 -5.45
N PRO A 1025 -45.47 3.29 -5.78
CA PRO A 1025 -45.04 3.79 -7.08
C PRO A 1025 -43.51 3.71 -7.18
N GLY A 1026 -43.02 2.78 -8.01
CA GLY A 1026 -41.58 2.59 -8.26
C GLY A 1026 -41.16 1.14 -8.49
N TRP A 1027 -42.02 0.17 -8.20
CA TRP A 1027 -41.78 -1.24 -8.53
C TRP A 1027 -41.91 -1.47 -10.04
N ASP A 1028 -40.85 -2.01 -10.66
CA ASP A 1028 -40.88 -2.42 -12.06
C ASP A 1028 -41.83 -3.61 -12.23
N SER A 1029 -43.02 -3.33 -12.76
CA SER A 1029 -44.07 -4.31 -13.07
C SER A 1029 -43.68 -5.37 -14.11
N SER A 1030 -42.47 -5.30 -14.69
CA SER A 1030 -42.00 -6.24 -15.72
C SER A 1030 -41.43 -7.55 -15.18
N ILE A 1031 -41.11 -7.62 -13.88
CA ILE A 1031 -40.61 -8.87 -13.28
C ILE A 1031 -41.80 -9.70 -12.76
N THR A 1032 -42.22 -10.66 -13.58
CA THR A 1032 -43.29 -11.61 -13.22
C THR A 1032 -42.70 -12.68 -12.31
N TYR A 1033 -42.91 -12.57 -11.00
CA TYR A 1033 -42.51 -13.63 -10.07
C TYR A 1033 -43.51 -14.79 -10.12
N THR A 1034 -43.03 -16.02 -10.29
CA THR A 1034 -43.90 -17.20 -10.26
C THR A 1034 -44.37 -17.46 -8.82
N PRO A 1035 -45.57 -18.06 -8.61
CA PRO A 1035 -46.06 -18.47 -7.29
C PRO A 1035 -45.05 -19.32 -6.49
N ASP A 1036 -44.12 -20.00 -7.17
CA ASP A 1036 -43.07 -20.82 -6.57
C ASP A 1036 -41.88 -20.00 -6.00
N GLN A 1037 -41.65 -18.77 -6.45
CA GLN A 1037 -40.61 -17.89 -5.90
C GLN A 1037 -40.95 -17.31 -4.51
N TYR A 1038 -42.17 -17.54 -4.00
CA TYR A 1038 -42.66 -17.08 -2.69
C TYR A 1038 -42.33 -18.03 -1.52
N ARG A 1039 -41.58 -19.11 -1.75
CA ARG A 1039 -41.30 -20.18 -0.78
C ARG A 1039 -40.08 -19.88 0.09
N SER A 1040 -40.26 -19.17 1.21
CA SER A 1040 -39.20 -18.95 2.22
C SER A 1040 -39.78 -18.84 3.64
N PHE A 1041 -39.00 -19.15 4.66
CA PHE A 1041 -39.42 -19.24 6.07
C PHE A 1041 -39.81 -17.86 6.65
N TYR A 1042 -41.05 -17.69 7.12
CA TYR A 1042 -41.53 -16.44 7.72
C TYR A 1042 -42.12 -16.66 9.12
N GLY A 1043 -41.58 -15.95 10.12
CA GLY A 1043 -42.25 -15.75 11.43
C GLY A 1043 -42.11 -16.81 12.53
N CYS A 1044 -40.99 -17.53 12.64
CA CYS A 1044 -40.81 -18.61 13.63
C CYS A 1044 -39.92 -18.22 14.85
N LEU A 1045 -40.24 -18.74 16.03
CA LEU A 1045 -39.39 -18.69 17.23
C LEU A 1045 -38.71 -20.06 17.44
N TYR A 1046 -37.38 -20.11 17.42
CA TYR A 1046 -36.60 -21.33 17.62
C TYR A 1046 -35.94 -21.34 18.99
N ILE A 1047 -36.01 -22.46 19.72
CA ILE A 1047 -35.28 -22.67 20.98
C ILE A 1047 -34.42 -23.94 20.85
N ILE A 1048 -33.10 -23.76 20.82
CA ILE A 1048 -32.14 -24.84 20.60
C ILE A 1048 -31.29 -25.02 21.87
N GLN A 1049 -31.15 -26.25 22.35
CA GLN A 1049 -30.13 -26.59 23.35
C GLN A 1049 -28.82 -26.81 22.61
N ALA A 1050 -27.72 -26.22 23.08
CA ALA A 1050 -26.40 -26.50 22.53
C ALA A 1050 -26.07 -28.00 22.74
N ASP A 1051 -25.99 -28.78 21.66
CA ASP A 1051 -25.57 -30.18 21.70
C ASP A 1051 -24.04 -30.26 21.89
N ASP A 1052 -23.59 -30.77 23.04
CA ASP A 1052 -22.19 -31.20 23.26
C ASP A 1052 -21.93 -32.51 22.48
N SER A 1053 -21.83 -32.41 21.14
CA SER A 1053 -21.74 -33.58 20.26
C SER A 1053 -20.33 -34.16 20.15
N THR A 1054 -19.80 -34.76 21.23
CA THR A 1054 -18.80 -35.86 21.16
C THR A 1054 -18.88 -36.83 22.36
N TRP A 1055 -20.05 -37.01 22.97
CA TRP A 1055 -20.22 -38.09 23.94
C TRP A 1055 -20.49 -39.44 23.25
N PRO A 1056 -19.68 -40.48 23.49
CA PRO A 1056 -20.01 -41.82 23.02
C PRO A 1056 -21.36 -42.25 23.62
N LEU A 1057 -22.25 -42.76 22.76
CA LEU A 1057 -23.60 -43.22 23.07
C LEU A 1057 -23.72 -44.22 24.25
N THR A 1058 -22.60 -44.76 24.73
CA THR A 1058 -22.52 -45.79 25.77
C THR A 1058 -22.63 -45.29 27.22
N GLU A 1059 -22.50 -43.99 27.51
CA GLU A 1059 -22.55 -43.47 28.90
C GLU A 1059 -23.88 -42.81 29.31
N LYS A 1060 -24.85 -42.67 28.39
CA LYS A 1060 -26.17 -42.05 28.64
C LYS A 1060 -26.95 -42.76 29.77
N THR A 1061 -26.79 -44.07 29.88
CA THR A 1061 -27.46 -44.92 30.90
C THR A 1061 -26.83 -44.78 32.30
N ALA A 1062 -25.54 -44.45 32.39
CA ALA A 1062 -24.82 -44.35 33.66
C ALA A 1062 -25.13 -43.03 34.40
N ILE A 1063 -25.45 -41.96 33.67
CA ILE A 1063 -25.82 -40.65 34.23
C ILE A 1063 -27.28 -40.60 34.63
N GLN A 1064 -28.18 -41.22 33.86
CA GLN A 1064 -29.57 -41.40 34.26
C GLN A 1064 -29.67 -42.20 35.58
N GLY A 1065 -28.78 -43.18 35.78
CA GLY A 1065 -28.62 -43.89 37.06
C GLY A 1065 -28.08 -43.02 38.20
N LYS A 1066 -27.21 -42.04 37.93
CA LYS A 1066 -26.65 -41.12 38.95
C LYS A 1066 -27.60 -39.96 39.31
N ILE A 1067 -28.39 -39.48 38.36
CA ILE A 1067 -29.43 -38.45 38.59
C ILE A 1067 -30.54 -39.04 39.47
N THR A 1068 -30.98 -40.27 39.19
CA THR A 1068 -31.99 -40.98 39.98
C THR A 1068 -31.51 -41.34 41.40
N ALA A 1069 -30.19 -41.46 41.60
CA ALA A 1069 -29.59 -41.74 42.91
C ALA A 1069 -29.31 -40.48 43.75
N SER A 1070 -29.38 -39.28 43.16
CA SER A 1070 -29.19 -38.02 43.90
C SER A 1070 -30.47 -37.66 44.66
N LYS A 1071 -30.47 -37.92 45.98
CA LYS A 1071 -31.54 -37.50 46.89
C LYS A 1071 -31.54 -35.97 47.03
N TYR A 1072 -32.20 -35.25 46.13
CA TYR A 1072 -32.52 -33.84 46.31
C TYR A 1072 -34.01 -33.68 46.66
N VAL A 1073 -34.28 -33.06 47.81
CA VAL A 1073 -35.64 -32.80 48.33
C VAL A 1073 -36.17 -31.48 47.75
N PRO A 1074 -37.34 -31.45 47.10
CA PRO A 1074 -37.87 -30.27 46.39
C PRO A 1074 -38.75 -29.39 47.30
N ALA A 1075 -38.14 -28.52 48.11
CA ALA A 1075 -38.93 -27.68 49.04
C ALA A 1075 -38.73 -26.15 48.92
N THR A 1076 -37.95 -25.62 47.98
CA THR A 1076 -37.80 -24.15 47.80
C THR A 1076 -37.52 -23.71 46.35
N LEU A 1077 -38.14 -24.34 45.34
CA LEU A 1077 -37.92 -24.00 43.93
C LEU A 1077 -39.14 -23.29 43.32
N SER A 1078 -39.07 -21.96 43.25
CA SER A 1078 -40.00 -21.10 42.51
C SER A 1078 -39.17 -20.10 41.70
N LEU A 1079 -39.24 -20.17 40.36
CA LEU A 1079 -39.33 -19.07 39.38
C LEU A 1079 -38.96 -19.59 37.98
N CYS A 1080 -39.90 -19.45 37.03
CA CYS A 1080 -39.78 -19.89 35.64
C CYS A 1080 -38.66 -19.14 34.90
N GLN A 1081 -37.90 -19.83 34.04
CA GLN A 1081 -36.74 -19.27 33.34
C GLN A 1081 -37.06 -18.82 31.91
N ILE A 1082 -38.16 -19.30 31.31
CA ILE A 1082 -38.69 -18.83 30.02
C ILE A 1082 -40.18 -18.51 30.17
N ILE A 1083 -40.59 -17.31 29.77
CA ILE A 1083 -41.94 -16.78 29.85
C ILE A 1083 -42.37 -16.29 28.46
N ILE A 1084 -43.43 -16.89 27.92
CA ILE A 1084 -44.04 -16.48 26.64
C ILE A 1084 -45.50 -16.10 26.91
N LYS A 1085 -45.88 -14.85 26.60
CA LYS A 1085 -47.18 -14.30 26.99
C LYS A 1085 -47.81 -13.41 25.92
N ASN A 1086 -49.07 -13.67 25.53
CA ASN A 1086 -49.85 -12.81 24.63
C ASN A 1086 -49.18 -12.46 23.27
N ASN A 1087 -48.34 -13.33 22.71
CA ASN A 1087 -47.76 -13.09 21.39
C ASN A 1087 -48.78 -13.44 20.29
N LYS A 1088 -48.92 -12.59 19.28
CA LYS A 1088 -49.87 -12.74 18.17
C LYS A 1088 -49.14 -13.18 16.90
N PHE A 1089 -49.68 -14.15 16.18
CA PHE A 1089 -49.15 -14.63 14.91
C PHE A 1089 -50.24 -14.53 13.85
N THR A 1090 -50.06 -13.80 12.76
CA THR A 1090 -51.14 -13.57 11.76
C THR A 1090 -50.71 -13.97 10.35
N GLN A 1091 -51.53 -14.78 9.66
CA GLN A 1091 -51.36 -15.18 8.25
C GLN A 1091 -50.05 -15.94 7.93
N ASN A 1092 -49.49 -16.66 8.91
CA ASN A 1092 -48.30 -17.48 8.67
C ASN A 1092 -48.66 -18.72 7.84
N VAL A 1093 -47.97 -18.94 6.72
CA VAL A 1093 -48.14 -20.13 5.88
C VAL A 1093 -47.11 -21.17 6.29
N ALA A 1094 -47.57 -22.34 6.70
CA ALA A 1094 -46.76 -23.50 7.00
C ALA A 1094 -46.64 -24.40 5.75
N ARG A 1095 -45.43 -24.63 5.22
CA ARG A 1095 -45.14 -25.72 4.26
C ARG A 1095 -43.93 -26.53 4.70
N VAL A 1096 -44.08 -27.85 4.64
CA VAL A 1096 -43.10 -28.88 5.04
C VAL A 1096 -41.98 -28.96 4.00
N THR A 1097 -40.74 -28.61 4.36
CA THR A 1097 -39.58 -29.35 3.88
C THR A 1097 -39.43 -30.59 4.78
N THR A 1098 -38.81 -31.68 4.31
CA THR A 1098 -38.69 -32.98 5.03
C THR A 1098 -38.09 -32.91 6.44
N GLN A 1099 -37.67 -31.73 6.89
CA GLN A 1099 -37.60 -31.34 8.30
C GLN A 1099 -38.41 -30.04 8.54
N GLY A 1100 -39.56 -30.15 9.22
CA GLY A 1100 -40.20 -29.05 9.96
C GLY A 1100 -41.55 -28.54 9.43
N VAL A 1101 -42.54 -28.42 10.35
CA VAL A 1101 -43.30 -27.17 10.64
C VAL A 1101 -43.91 -27.21 12.06
N ASN A 1102 -43.69 -26.19 12.92
CA ASN A 1102 -44.68 -25.49 13.78
C ASN A 1102 -44.03 -24.53 14.82
N LEU A 1103 -44.78 -23.47 15.23
CA LEU A 1103 -44.42 -22.16 15.84
C LEU A 1103 -43.36 -22.04 16.97
N LEU A 1104 -42.96 -23.13 17.62
CA LEU A 1104 -41.96 -23.17 18.69
C LEU A 1104 -41.20 -24.49 18.54
N LEU A 1105 -39.96 -24.43 18.06
CA LEU A 1105 -39.14 -25.62 17.80
C LEU A 1105 -38.16 -25.84 18.95
N PHE A 1106 -38.14 -27.06 19.51
CA PHE A 1106 -37.12 -27.53 20.45
C PHE A 1106 -36.12 -28.44 19.70
N GLY A 1107 -34.82 -28.16 19.84
CA GLY A 1107 -33.77 -28.88 19.10
C GLY A 1107 -33.67 -30.39 19.34
N ASN A 1108 -34.27 -30.94 20.42
CA ASN A 1108 -34.26 -32.38 20.73
C ASN A 1108 -35.48 -32.79 21.59
N SER A 1109 -36.00 -34.01 21.41
CA SER A 1109 -37.09 -34.60 22.22
C SER A 1109 -36.73 -34.76 23.71
N THR A 1110 -35.44 -34.87 24.03
CA THR A 1110 -34.92 -34.93 25.41
C THR A 1110 -35.08 -33.57 26.11
N LEU A 1111 -34.79 -32.47 25.41
CA LEU A 1111 -34.99 -31.10 25.89
C LEU A 1111 -36.48 -30.83 26.14
N TYR A 1112 -37.34 -31.29 25.24
CA TYR A 1112 -38.79 -31.23 25.43
C TYR A 1112 -39.23 -31.99 26.68
N THR A 1113 -38.77 -33.24 26.87
CA THR A 1113 -39.15 -34.05 28.05
C THR A 1113 -38.66 -33.44 29.37
N ALA A 1114 -37.55 -32.70 29.35
CA ALA A 1114 -37.07 -31.95 30.51
C ALA A 1114 -37.93 -30.71 30.84
N LEU A 1115 -38.70 -30.22 29.87
CA LEU A 1115 -39.56 -29.02 29.95
C LEU A 1115 -41.07 -29.35 29.99
N ASP A 1116 -41.47 -30.59 29.70
CA ASP A 1116 -42.86 -31.06 29.65
C ASP A 1116 -43.44 -31.17 31.07
N PRO A 1117 -44.48 -30.38 31.43
CA PRO A 1117 -45.07 -30.38 32.75
C PRO A 1117 -46.07 -31.53 32.90
N GLY A 1118 -45.60 -32.77 32.81
CA GLY A 1118 -46.40 -33.95 33.16
C GLY A 1118 -46.71 -33.95 34.66
N ASN A 1119 -47.89 -33.40 35.02
CA ASN A 1119 -48.51 -33.39 36.35
C ASN A 1119 -47.53 -33.31 37.55
N ALA A 1120 -47.32 -32.08 38.02
CA ALA A 1120 -46.60 -31.69 39.24
C ALA A 1120 -45.08 -31.45 39.15
N SER A 1121 -44.55 -31.00 38.00
CA SER A 1121 -43.18 -30.44 37.93
C SER A 1121 -43.19 -28.91 37.86
N THR A 1122 -42.54 -28.28 38.84
CA THR A 1122 -42.32 -26.83 38.99
C THR A 1122 -41.07 -26.33 38.22
N ASN A 1123 -40.72 -26.93 37.08
CA ASN A 1123 -39.46 -26.66 36.39
C ASN A 1123 -39.65 -26.01 35.00
N GLY A 1124 -38.97 -24.89 34.75
CA GLY A 1124 -38.47 -24.51 33.42
C GLY A 1124 -39.24 -23.44 32.64
N LEU A 1125 -40.42 -23.75 32.10
CA LEU A 1125 -41.11 -22.99 31.05
C LEU A 1125 -42.55 -22.60 31.46
N GLN A 1126 -42.93 -21.33 31.30
CA GLN A 1126 -44.28 -20.83 31.58
C GLN A 1126 -44.92 -20.20 30.34
N LEU A 1127 -45.97 -20.85 29.82
CA LEU A 1127 -46.81 -20.32 28.74
C LEU A 1127 -48.07 -19.69 29.36
N ILE A 1128 -48.18 -18.35 29.35
CA ILE A 1128 -49.28 -17.63 30.01
C ILE A 1128 -50.16 -16.95 28.95
N LYS A 1129 -51.36 -17.52 28.71
CA LYS A 1129 -52.45 -17.02 27.84
C LYS A 1129 -52.11 -16.85 26.34
N ASN A 1130 -52.92 -17.55 25.53
CA ASN A 1130 -53.31 -17.39 24.13
C ASN A 1130 -52.23 -16.97 23.09
N LEU A 1131 -51.82 -17.95 22.28
CA LEU A 1131 -51.35 -17.75 20.90
C LEU A 1131 -52.60 -17.51 20.03
N TYR A 1132 -52.72 -16.37 19.36
CA TYR A 1132 -53.87 -16.06 18.49
C TYR A 1132 -53.43 -15.91 17.02
N GLY A 1133 -54.14 -16.57 16.08
CA GLY A 1133 -53.92 -16.44 14.62
C GLY A 1133 -54.74 -17.40 13.75
N ASP A 1134 -55.22 -16.94 12.58
CA ASP A 1134 -55.71 -17.78 11.48
C ASP A 1134 -54.53 -18.54 10.83
N GLN A 1135 -54.65 -19.85 10.68
CA GLN A 1135 -53.57 -20.76 10.26
C GLN A 1135 -53.98 -21.54 9.00
N ASN A 1136 -53.21 -21.40 7.92
CA ASN A 1136 -53.32 -22.28 6.75
C ASN A 1136 -52.10 -23.22 6.72
N ILE A 1137 -52.34 -24.51 6.92
CA ILE A 1137 -51.36 -25.59 6.73
C ILE A 1137 -51.63 -26.18 5.36
N ASP A 1138 -50.68 -26.05 4.43
CA ASP A 1138 -50.82 -26.55 3.08
C ASP A 1138 -50.28 -27.99 3.01
N ALA A 1139 -51.17 -28.96 2.78
CA ALA A 1139 -50.93 -30.38 3.07
C ALA A 1139 -50.38 -31.23 1.91
N GLU A 1140 -49.99 -30.63 0.77
CA GLU A 1140 -49.84 -31.40 -0.46
C GLU A 1140 -48.49 -32.11 -0.71
N THR A 1141 -47.41 -31.90 0.05
CA THR A 1141 -46.13 -32.58 -0.29
C THR A 1141 -45.24 -32.93 0.92
N THR A 1142 -45.08 -34.24 1.15
CA THR A 1142 -44.07 -34.98 1.97
C THR A 1142 -44.38 -35.29 3.45
N SER A 1143 -44.11 -36.55 3.82
CA SER A 1143 -44.33 -37.17 5.13
C SER A 1143 -43.19 -36.87 6.11
N PRO A 1144 -43.41 -36.18 7.25
CA PRO A 1144 -42.38 -36.00 8.27
C PRO A 1144 -42.49 -37.06 9.38
N SER A 1145 -41.36 -37.70 9.71
CA SER A 1145 -41.21 -38.47 10.96
C SER A 1145 -41.01 -37.49 12.13
N SER A 1146 -42.04 -37.39 12.99
CA SER A 1146 -42.10 -36.71 14.30
C SER A 1146 -41.87 -35.19 14.34
N VAL A 1147 -42.97 -34.43 14.46
CA VAL A 1147 -43.00 -33.01 14.84
C VAL A 1147 -44.07 -32.83 15.95
N ILE A 1148 -43.78 -32.07 17.01
CA ILE A 1148 -44.68 -31.80 18.15
C ILE A 1148 -45.10 -30.32 18.12
N VAL A 1149 -46.40 -30.04 18.20
CA VAL A 1149 -47.01 -28.70 18.13
C VAL A 1149 -47.70 -28.38 19.45
N MET A 1150 -47.52 -27.16 19.99
CA MET A 1150 -48.34 -26.64 21.08
C MET A 1150 -49.43 -25.70 20.55
N GLY A 1151 -50.70 -26.08 20.73
CA GLY A 1151 -51.86 -25.26 20.41
C GLY A 1151 -53.01 -25.57 21.37
N GLN A 1152 -53.81 -24.54 21.71
CA GLN A 1152 -55.03 -24.72 22.49
C GLN A 1152 -56.15 -25.22 21.57
N THR A 1153 -56.58 -26.47 21.73
CA THR A 1153 -57.85 -26.94 21.15
C THR A 1153 -58.96 -26.62 22.15
N SER A 1154 -59.95 -25.81 21.75
CA SER A 1154 -61.15 -25.62 22.57
C SER A 1154 -62.08 -26.83 22.34
N PRO A 1155 -62.43 -27.64 23.36
CA PRO A 1155 -63.56 -28.53 23.21
C PRO A 1155 -64.84 -27.73 23.44
N LEU A 1156 -65.83 -27.95 22.57
CA LEU A 1156 -67.21 -27.64 22.87
C LEU A 1156 -67.62 -28.36 24.17
N SER A 1157 -68.11 -27.59 25.15
CA SER A 1157 -68.74 -28.01 26.41
C SER A 1157 -67.84 -28.57 27.54
N GLY A 1158 -67.64 -27.73 28.57
CA GLY A 1158 -67.79 -28.12 29.98
C GLY A 1158 -66.90 -29.23 30.58
N SER A 1159 -65.58 -29.18 30.45
CA SER A 1159 -64.65 -29.85 31.40
C SER A 1159 -63.26 -29.20 31.39
N SER A 1160 -62.44 -29.49 32.41
CA SER A 1160 -61.18 -28.82 32.77
C SER A 1160 -60.25 -28.50 31.59
N LEU A 1161 -59.63 -27.31 31.64
CA LEU A 1161 -58.51 -26.89 30.78
C LEU A 1161 -57.43 -27.97 30.76
N THR A 1162 -57.37 -28.74 29.69
CA THR A 1162 -56.36 -29.79 29.51
C THR A 1162 -55.53 -29.40 28.29
N TYR A 1163 -54.24 -29.18 28.49
CA TYR A 1163 -53.29 -29.05 27.38
C TYR A 1163 -53.11 -30.46 26.79
N SER A 1164 -53.57 -30.72 25.56
CA SER A 1164 -53.36 -32.01 24.90
C SER A 1164 -52.38 -31.85 23.72
N CYS A 1165 -51.27 -32.58 23.77
CA CYS A 1165 -50.43 -32.85 22.61
C CYS A 1165 -51.07 -33.94 21.75
N SER A 1166 -51.37 -33.66 20.48
CA SER A 1166 -51.69 -34.71 19.50
C SER A 1166 -50.52 -34.87 18.54
N SER A 1167 -49.92 -36.07 18.48
CA SER A 1167 -49.24 -36.49 17.25
C SER A 1167 -50.31 -36.57 16.16
N LEU A 1168 -50.24 -35.74 15.13
CA LEU A 1168 -51.21 -35.77 14.02
C LEU A 1168 -51.18 -37.16 13.37
N PRO A 1169 -52.27 -37.97 13.43
CA PRO A 1169 -52.38 -39.17 12.64
C PRO A 1169 -52.66 -38.78 11.19
N VAL A 1170 -52.02 -39.49 10.27
CA VAL A 1170 -52.14 -39.32 8.82
C VAL A 1170 -53.58 -39.53 8.37
N ALA A 1171 -54.28 -38.45 7.98
CA ALA A 1171 -55.45 -38.53 7.11
C ALA A 1171 -55.59 -37.22 6.31
N SER A 1172 -55.67 -37.38 4.99
CA SER A 1172 -55.82 -36.33 3.98
C SER A 1172 -57.17 -35.61 4.08
N GLY A 1173 -57.17 -34.29 4.23
CA GLY A 1173 -58.34 -33.44 4.05
C GLY A 1173 -58.04 -31.98 4.38
N GLU A 1174 -58.29 -31.07 3.43
CA GLU A 1174 -58.35 -29.62 3.67
C GLU A 1174 -59.34 -29.33 4.80
N PHE A 1175 -58.96 -28.46 5.74
CA PHE A 1175 -59.90 -27.81 6.65
C PHE A 1175 -60.18 -26.40 6.15
N ASP A 1176 -60.97 -26.31 5.09
CA ASP A 1176 -61.62 -25.07 4.66
C ASP A 1176 -63.07 -25.39 4.29
N GLN A 1177 -64.00 -25.03 5.20
CA GLN A 1177 -65.33 -24.45 4.92
C GLN A 1177 -66.33 -24.75 6.04
N TYR A 1178 -66.79 -23.66 6.67
CA TYR A 1178 -68.17 -23.58 7.13
C TYR A 1178 -69.08 -23.68 5.91
N ASP A 1179 -69.75 -24.81 5.69
CA ASP A 1179 -70.85 -24.91 4.73
C ASP A 1179 -72.19 -24.57 5.40
N SER A 1180 -72.83 -23.61 4.76
CA SER A 1180 -74.16 -23.10 4.93
C SER A 1180 -75.25 -24.12 4.63
N SER A 1181 -75.95 -24.67 5.63
CA SER A 1181 -77.39 -24.98 5.53
C SER A 1181 -78.03 -25.41 6.86
N VAL A 1182 -79.28 -24.93 7.06
CA VAL A 1182 -80.30 -25.34 8.07
C VAL A 1182 -80.31 -24.60 9.43
N THR A 1183 -80.87 -23.38 9.37
CA THR A 1183 -81.92 -22.75 10.21
C THR A 1183 -82.04 -22.94 11.73
N THR A 1184 -82.04 -21.75 12.39
CA THR A 1184 -82.85 -21.28 13.53
C THR A 1184 -82.71 -21.96 14.89
N GLN A 1185 -81.90 -21.34 15.78
CA GLN A 1185 -82.35 -20.98 17.13
C GLN A 1185 -81.73 -19.64 17.56
N THR A 1186 -82.59 -18.75 18.06
CA THR A 1186 -82.30 -17.44 18.66
C THR A 1186 -81.27 -17.52 19.80
N LEU A 1187 -80.17 -16.77 19.68
CA LEU A 1187 -79.30 -16.42 20.80
C LEU A 1187 -79.90 -15.25 21.60
N PRO A 1188 -79.85 -15.27 22.95
CA PRO A 1188 -80.37 -14.20 23.79
C PRO A 1188 -79.48 -12.95 23.73
N SER A 1189 -80.12 -11.80 23.86
CA SER A 1189 -79.54 -10.46 23.84
C SER A 1189 -78.50 -10.25 24.94
N ALA A 1190 -77.25 -9.99 24.55
CA ALA A 1190 -76.32 -9.16 25.31
C ALA A 1190 -75.92 -8.00 24.40
N GLN A 1191 -76.33 -6.78 24.77
CA GLN A 1191 -75.95 -5.55 24.10
C GLN A 1191 -74.44 -5.39 24.16
N PHE A 1192 -73.77 -5.44 23.00
CA PHE A 1192 -72.46 -4.83 22.80
C PHE A 1192 -72.71 -3.55 22.02
N ASP A 1193 -72.59 -2.41 22.69
CA ASP A 1193 -72.60 -1.12 22.04
C ASP A 1193 -71.34 -0.97 21.18
N ASN A 1194 -71.60 -0.72 19.91
CA ASN A 1194 -70.66 -0.29 18.89
C ASN A 1194 -70.03 1.04 19.34
N ASN A 1195 -68.73 1.05 19.65
CA ASN A 1195 -67.94 2.26 19.57
C ASN A 1195 -66.65 1.95 18.78
N THR A 1196 -66.69 2.41 17.54
CA THR A 1196 -65.62 2.63 16.59
C THR A 1196 -64.44 3.34 17.26
N TYR A 1197 -63.28 2.69 17.34
CA TYR A 1197 -61.99 3.37 17.54
C TYR A 1197 -61.32 3.57 16.17
N SER A 1198 -61.87 4.48 15.37
CA SER A 1198 -61.24 4.95 14.12
C SER A 1198 -60.74 6.39 14.17
N ASP A 1199 -61.04 7.20 15.18
CA ASP A 1199 -60.74 8.65 15.13
C ASP A 1199 -60.28 9.24 16.47
N VAL A 1200 -59.20 8.71 17.08
CA VAL A 1200 -58.39 9.48 18.06
C VAL A 1200 -56.93 8.96 18.06
N VAL A 1201 -56.21 9.10 16.94
CA VAL A 1201 -54.73 8.94 16.92
C VAL A 1201 -54.01 10.28 16.72
N THR A 1202 -54.75 11.39 16.53
CA THR A 1202 -54.15 12.68 16.18
C THR A 1202 -54.08 13.70 17.32
N THR A 1203 -54.43 13.37 18.57
CA THR A 1203 -54.53 14.42 19.61
C THR A 1203 -54.18 14.01 21.04
N ASN A 1204 -53.31 13.01 21.24
CA ASN A 1204 -52.63 12.78 22.54
C ASN A 1204 -51.10 12.74 22.40
N LEU A 1205 -50.57 13.49 21.42
CA LEU A 1205 -49.14 13.80 21.28
C LEU A 1205 -48.68 14.98 22.19
N LEU A 1206 -49.55 15.50 23.05
CA LEU A 1206 -49.21 16.49 24.08
C LEU A 1206 -49.97 16.16 25.36
N LEU A 1207 -49.25 16.15 26.49
CA LEU A 1207 -49.71 15.94 27.89
C LEU A 1207 -49.70 14.50 28.41
N MET A 1208 -48.50 13.93 28.60
CA MET A 1208 -48.16 13.24 29.86
C MET A 1208 -46.69 13.52 30.21
N ALA A 1209 -46.51 14.46 31.13
CA ALA A 1209 -45.28 14.70 31.85
C ALA A 1209 -44.96 13.51 32.80
N PRO A 1210 -43.72 13.38 33.27
CA PRO A 1210 -43.16 12.16 33.83
C PRO A 1210 -43.62 11.94 35.27
N THR A 1211 -43.77 10.68 35.67
CA THR A 1211 -43.73 10.29 37.08
C THR A 1211 -42.60 9.30 37.26
N ASN A 1212 -41.60 9.73 38.03
CA ASN A 1212 -40.37 9.04 38.37
C ASN A 1212 -40.63 7.80 39.24
N ASP A 1213 -39.66 6.87 39.19
CA ASP A 1213 -38.84 6.43 40.33
C ASP A 1213 -38.51 4.93 40.23
N ILE A 1214 -37.37 4.63 39.60
CA ILE A 1214 -36.41 3.71 40.18
C ILE A 1214 -35.13 4.53 40.30
N GLU A 1215 -34.77 4.89 41.53
CA GLU A 1215 -33.61 5.71 41.86
C GLU A 1215 -32.32 5.11 41.26
N TRP A 1216 -31.74 5.81 40.30
CA TRP A 1216 -30.38 5.56 39.79
C TRP A 1216 -29.61 6.88 39.78
N ASN A 1217 -29.37 7.46 40.96
CA ASN A 1217 -28.38 8.52 41.19
C ASN A 1217 -28.27 8.82 42.69
N ILE A 1218 -27.20 8.37 43.37
CA ILE A 1218 -26.71 9.06 44.58
C ILE A 1218 -25.19 9.10 44.56
N THR A 1219 -24.67 10.33 44.53
CA THR A 1219 -23.30 10.71 44.85
C THR A 1219 -23.10 10.52 46.37
N LEU A 1220 -22.14 9.68 46.78
CA LEU A 1220 -21.77 9.53 48.19
C LEU A 1220 -21.11 10.82 48.69
N GLN A 1221 -21.84 11.62 49.48
CA GLN A 1221 -21.25 12.63 50.37
C GLN A 1221 -21.07 12.02 51.76
N TYR A 1222 -19.81 11.98 52.21
CA TYR A 1222 -19.41 11.62 53.56
C TYR A 1222 -19.44 12.88 54.43
N GLU A 1223 -20.39 12.98 55.37
CA GLU A 1223 -20.24 13.82 56.56
C GLU A 1223 -20.74 13.03 57.77
N GLY A 1224 -19.81 12.79 58.71
CA GLY A 1224 -20.05 11.95 59.88
C GLY A 1224 -20.73 12.68 61.03
N THR A 1225 -21.37 11.90 61.90
CA THR A 1225 -21.26 12.12 63.35
C THR A 1225 -21.57 10.82 64.10
N TYR A 1226 -20.56 10.33 64.82
CA TYR A 1226 -20.65 9.25 65.80
C TYR A 1226 -21.55 9.64 66.96
N ILE A 1227 -22.43 8.73 67.42
CA ILE A 1227 -22.72 8.56 68.86
C ILE A 1227 -22.85 7.06 69.15
N GLU A 1228 -22.02 6.58 70.08
CA GLU A 1228 -22.04 5.25 70.69
C GLU A 1228 -23.37 4.94 71.38
N THR A 1229 -23.82 3.68 71.31
CA THR A 1229 -24.25 3.00 72.53
C THR A 1229 -23.99 1.50 72.41
N GLN A 1230 -23.01 1.02 73.18
CA GLN A 1230 -22.76 -0.39 73.45
C GLN A 1230 -23.90 -1.00 74.26
N ILE A 1231 -24.31 -2.23 73.93
CA ILE A 1231 -24.64 -3.26 74.93
C ILE A 1231 -23.98 -4.58 74.49
N HIS A 1232 -23.30 -5.21 75.44
CA HIS A 1232 -22.32 -6.30 75.37
C HIS A 1232 -22.95 -7.69 75.65
N ILE A 1233 -22.53 -8.74 74.88
CA ILE A 1233 -22.17 -10.19 75.13
C ILE A 1233 -23.04 -11.06 76.11
N PRO A 1234 -22.99 -12.43 76.19
CA PRO A 1234 -22.10 -13.46 75.59
C PRO A 1234 -22.82 -14.72 75.00
N PHE A 1235 -22.25 -15.66 74.24
CA PHE A 1235 -20.89 -16.21 74.05
C PHE A 1235 -20.60 -16.47 72.57
#